data_AF-A0A949B5C9-F1
#
_entry.id   AF-A0A949B5C9-F1
#
_cell.length_a   1.000
_cell.length_b   1.000
_cell.length_c   1.000
_cell.angle_alpha   90.00
_cell.angle_beta   90.00
_cell.angle_gamma   90.00
#
_symmetry.space_group_name_H-M   'P 1'
#
loop_
_entity.id
_entity.type
_entity.pdbx_description
1 polymer ?
#
loop_
_entity_poly.entity_id
_entity_poly.type
_entity_poly.pdbx_seq_one_letter_code
_entity_poly.pdbx_strand_id
1 'polypeptide(L)'
;MAKTKKLRKESSHAERRQYIRLDVVFPVEFQFLGPETGGSISDIKQGFTRDIGKGGVCLEVNNSEEDFEDTLKAKNARMDLRIHIPLSHRETKAIASIAWYKKVKSGYPNKYLIGLSFIDIDKRESSRIYFHARRMSLTPKIVSIIILFLIAGFVFFYSSDYKSRLENKKLIAQLVNLSGKKSRLEKDILDYDAEYREIEEALLSKQEKIAAHQTELEGLRELSLELEEKTKLLEYSEQDRLKTEQGLEEVLSEKDMLAEKVSSLTEEVTYLKQRISQLSKNRISAEDSLKELLASFVEVEEKGLSSMYSWVKNHQNNITGLVVSYEGDKGVEDWAFTYDQSLASQCFILMGDKDNARAVLDFYTHRAEKVYGGFVNAYDAHTGSVTEYTVHAGPNIWLGIAMIRYAERFKDEEYLRIAQEIGEWLIKLQREDKEFGIRGGPQFRWFSTEHNLDAYAFFNMLYKLTGERKYLESKDLVFKWIEKNTFLRREGRLKRGKGDATIATDTFAWAIAAVGPELLKDSGMDPDQIINFAEANCMVTTDYKRPGGEALKVTGFDFGKYEHLPRGGIVSTEWTAQMVVTLKIMARYHEDNNDFLKAAYYKNKAEFYLSELQKMMIVSPSKMGQGEGCLPYASQDNVDTGHGWRAPDGSRTGSAAGTIYTIFAKENYNPLRSD
;
A
#
# COMPACT_ATOMS: atom_id res chain seq x y z
N MET A 1 -47.23 5.57 -68.99
CA MET A 1 -46.35 5.17 -70.12
C MET A 1 -45.75 3.80 -69.84
N ALA A 2 -45.97 2.87 -70.78
CA ALA A 2 -45.27 1.61 -71.04
C ALA A 2 -44.91 0.69 -69.85
N LYS A 3 -45.86 -0.22 -69.53
CA LYS A 3 -45.59 -1.54 -68.96
C LYS A 3 -44.85 -2.39 -70.01
N THR A 4 -43.57 -2.68 -69.81
CA THR A 4 -42.86 -3.69 -70.61
C THR A 4 -42.90 -5.03 -69.88
N LYS A 5 -43.82 -5.87 -70.33
CA LYS A 5 -44.09 -7.24 -69.91
C LYS A 5 -42.88 -8.12 -70.28
N LYS A 6 -41.96 -8.35 -69.35
CA LYS A 6 -40.84 -9.28 -69.55
C LYS A 6 -41.36 -10.71 -69.32
N LEU A 7 -41.51 -11.45 -70.42
CA LEU A 7 -41.86 -12.87 -70.45
C LEU A 7 -40.98 -13.66 -69.47
N ARG A 8 -41.61 -14.26 -68.47
CA ARG A 8 -41.01 -15.28 -67.60
C ARG A 8 -40.67 -16.49 -68.47
N LYS A 9 -39.38 -16.68 -68.75
CA LYS A 9 -38.84 -17.97 -69.15
C LYS A 9 -38.88 -18.84 -67.89
N GLU A 10 -39.75 -19.85 -67.87
CA GLU A 10 -39.77 -20.85 -66.80
C GLU A 10 -38.40 -21.55 -66.75
N SER A 11 -37.57 -21.15 -65.78
CA SER A 11 -36.35 -21.87 -65.46
C SER A 11 -36.69 -22.96 -64.45
N SER A 12 -36.61 -24.22 -64.87
CA SER A 12 -36.71 -25.44 -64.03
C SER A 12 -35.52 -25.64 -63.07
N HIS A 13 -35.03 -24.57 -62.45
CA HIS A 13 -33.95 -24.59 -61.46
C HIS A 13 -34.38 -23.97 -60.13
N ALA A 14 -35.65 -24.20 -59.74
CA ALA A 14 -36.16 -23.86 -58.43
C ALA A 14 -35.71 -24.92 -57.40
N GLU A 15 -34.45 -24.88 -56.95
CA GLU A 15 -34.05 -25.47 -55.65
C GLU A 15 -32.59 -25.24 -55.22
N ARG A 16 -31.73 -24.73 -56.11
CA ARG A 16 -30.28 -24.57 -55.80
C ARG A 16 -29.95 -23.55 -54.68
N ARG A 17 -30.91 -22.79 -54.16
CA ARG A 17 -30.70 -21.74 -53.13
C ARG A 17 -31.16 -22.12 -51.72
N GLN A 18 -31.60 -23.35 -51.47
CA GLN A 18 -32.14 -23.76 -50.15
C GLN A 18 -31.20 -24.62 -49.29
N TYR A 19 -30.04 -25.01 -49.81
CA TYR A 19 -29.08 -25.85 -49.10
C TYR A 19 -28.08 -25.03 -48.29
N ILE A 20 -27.84 -25.44 -47.04
CA ILE A 20 -26.70 -25.00 -46.22
C ILE A 20 -25.49 -25.79 -46.70
N ARG A 21 -24.52 -25.08 -47.27
CA ARG A 21 -23.24 -25.67 -47.68
C ARG A 21 -22.31 -25.79 -46.48
N LEU A 22 -21.78 -26.99 -46.29
CA LEU A 22 -20.88 -27.37 -45.21
C LEU A 22 -19.46 -27.56 -45.74
N ASP A 23 -18.48 -27.20 -44.92
CA ASP A 23 -17.06 -27.45 -45.20
C ASP A 23 -16.64 -28.90 -44.88
N VAL A 24 -17.52 -29.65 -44.22
CA VAL A 24 -17.35 -31.07 -43.86
C VAL A 24 -18.36 -31.93 -44.63
N VAL A 25 -17.94 -33.13 -45.04
CA VAL A 25 -18.80 -34.12 -45.71
C VAL A 25 -19.56 -34.98 -44.70
N PHE A 26 -20.83 -35.26 -44.98
CA PHE A 26 -21.58 -36.31 -44.30
C PHE A 26 -21.55 -37.55 -45.20
N PRO A 27 -21.04 -38.70 -44.72
CA PRO A 27 -21.17 -39.96 -45.43
C PRO A 27 -22.65 -40.35 -45.57
N VAL A 28 -23.02 -40.83 -46.75
CA VAL A 28 -24.37 -41.29 -47.05
C VAL A 28 -24.28 -42.65 -47.72
N GLU A 29 -24.88 -43.66 -47.10
CA GLU A 29 -25.15 -44.94 -47.78
C GLU A 29 -26.51 -44.85 -48.45
N PHE A 30 -26.63 -45.37 -49.67
CA PHE A 30 -27.88 -45.33 -50.40
C PHE A 30 -28.13 -46.56 -51.27
N GLN A 31 -29.40 -46.85 -51.52
CA GLN A 31 -29.85 -47.91 -52.43
C GLN A 31 -31.07 -47.44 -53.21
N PHE A 32 -31.23 -47.91 -54.45
CA PHE A 32 -32.42 -47.63 -55.25
C PHE A 32 -33.55 -48.59 -54.87
N LEU A 33 -34.77 -48.07 -54.82
CA LEU A 33 -35.99 -48.81 -54.53
C LEU A 33 -36.84 -48.91 -55.80
N GLY A 34 -37.42 -50.08 -56.03
CA GLY A 34 -38.31 -50.34 -57.16
C GLY A 34 -39.63 -49.55 -57.08
N PRO A 35 -40.18 -49.11 -58.23
CA PRO A 35 -41.37 -48.23 -58.27
C PRO A 35 -42.66 -48.89 -57.77
N GLU A 36 -42.77 -50.23 -57.77
CA GLU A 36 -44.03 -50.95 -57.43
C GLU A 36 -43.95 -51.82 -56.16
N THR A 37 -42.78 -52.34 -55.79
CA THR A 37 -42.63 -53.29 -54.66
C THR A 37 -41.99 -52.67 -53.41
N GLY A 38 -41.37 -51.50 -53.51
CA GLY A 38 -40.61 -50.87 -52.41
C GLY A 38 -39.35 -51.63 -51.99
N GLY A 39 -39.03 -52.76 -52.63
CA GLY A 39 -37.81 -53.54 -52.39
C GLY A 39 -36.58 -52.94 -53.06
N SER A 40 -35.40 -53.21 -52.49
CA SER A 40 -34.11 -52.77 -53.02
C SER A 40 -33.85 -53.39 -54.40
N ILE A 41 -33.54 -52.54 -55.38
CA ILE A 41 -33.19 -52.94 -56.75
C ILE A 41 -31.71 -52.70 -57.07
N SER A 42 -30.91 -52.29 -56.07
CA SER A 42 -29.47 -52.14 -56.18
C SER A 42 -28.77 -52.53 -54.88
N ASP A 43 -27.49 -52.89 -54.98
CA ASP A 43 -26.60 -52.96 -53.82
C ASP A 43 -26.45 -51.59 -53.14
N ILE A 44 -26.03 -51.62 -51.87
CA ILE A 44 -25.75 -50.41 -51.08
C ILE A 44 -24.52 -49.72 -51.68
N LYS A 45 -24.71 -48.48 -52.13
CA LYS A 45 -23.65 -47.61 -52.65
C LYS A 45 -23.33 -46.51 -51.65
N GLN A 46 -22.14 -45.93 -51.77
CA GLN A 46 -21.69 -44.85 -50.89
C GLN A 46 -21.57 -43.53 -51.64
N GLY A 47 -21.93 -42.45 -50.96
CA GLY A 47 -21.76 -41.08 -51.42
C GLY A 47 -21.54 -40.13 -50.25
N PHE A 48 -21.46 -38.85 -50.57
CA PHE A 48 -21.24 -37.80 -49.59
C PHE A 48 -22.20 -36.65 -49.81
N THR A 49 -22.61 -35.97 -48.75
CA THR A 49 -23.33 -34.70 -48.90
C THR A 49 -22.60 -33.57 -48.17
N ARG A 50 -22.57 -32.40 -48.82
CA ARG A 50 -22.10 -31.13 -48.24
C ARG A 50 -23.19 -30.05 -48.27
N ASP A 51 -24.33 -30.33 -48.88
CA ASP A 51 -25.38 -29.35 -49.15
C ASP A 51 -26.69 -29.92 -48.58
N ILE A 52 -27.15 -29.35 -47.45
CA ILE A 52 -28.28 -29.88 -46.68
C ILE A 52 -29.39 -28.84 -46.57
N GLY A 53 -30.61 -29.20 -46.98
CA GLY A 53 -31.81 -28.35 -46.92
C GLY A 53 -32.83 -28.90 -45.93
N LYS A 54 -33.90 -28.14 -45.65
CA LYS A 54 -34.99 -28.63 -44.77
C LYS A 54 -35.78 -29.79 -45.38
N GLY A 55 -35.79 -29.91 -46.71
CA GLY A 55 -36.57 -30.89 -47.46
C GLY A 55 -35.73 -31.82 -48.33
N GLY A 56 -34.39 -31.82 -48.20
CA GLY A 56 -33.55 -32.62 -49.10
C GLY A 56 -32.05 -32.45 -48.88
N VAL A 57 -31.25 -33.17 -49.67
CA VAL A 57 -29.77 -33.09 -49.70
C VAL A 57 -29.24 -33.15 -51.13
N CYS A 58 -28.06 -32.59 -51.37
CA CYS A 58 -27.31 -32.87 -52.60
C CYS A 58 -26.32 -34.01 -52.33
N LEU A 59 -26.52 -35.15 -52.98
CA LEU A 59 -25.64 -36.30 -52.89
C LEU A 59 -24.56 -36.22 -53.98
N GLU A 60 -23.30 -36.32 -53.56
CA GLU A 60 -22.13 -36.45 -54.41
C GLU A 60 -21.73 -37.94 -54.46
N VAL A 61 -21.71 -38.50 -55.67
CA VAL A 61 -21.31 -39.89 -55.92
C VAL A 61 -20.11 -39.87 -56.86
N ASN A 62 -19.04 -40.55 -56.46
CA ASN A 62 -17.82 -40.69 -57.23
C ASN A 62 -17.65 -42.15 -57.66
N ASN A 63 -17.03 -42.39 -58.82
CA ASN A 63 -16.65 -43.73 -59.29
C ASN A 63 -17.82 -44.70 -59.44
N SER A 64 -18.92 -44.26 -60.04
CA SER A 64 -20.07 -45.12 -60.31
C SER A 64 -19.90 -45.92 -61.60
N GLU A 65 -20.49 -47.11 -61.65
CA GLU A 65 -20.54 -48.00 -62.83
C GLU A 65 -21.30 -47.34 -64.02
N GLU A 66 -21.11 -47.88 -65.23
CA GLU A 66 -21.70 -47.33 -66.47
C GLU A 66 -23.25 -47.34 -66.44
N ASP A 67 -23.87 -48.37 -65.86
CA ASP A 67 -25.34 -48.52 -65.75
C ASP A 67 -26.00 -47.58 -64.70
N PHE A 68 -25.19 -46.85 -63.93
CA PHE A 68 -25.68 -45.91 -62.93
C PHE A 68 -26.44 -44.73 -63.55
N GLU A 69 -26.02 -44.28 -64.74
CA GLU A 69 -26.65 -43.15 -65.42
C GLU A 69 -28.04 -43.51 -65.95
N ASP A 70 -28.24 -44.76 -66.38
CA ASP A 70 -29.53 -45.26 -66.89
C ASP A 70 -30.53 -45.43 -65.74
N THR A 71 -30.07 -45.85 -64.56
CA THR A 71 -30.86 -45.89 -63.33
C THR A 71 -31.32 -44.49 -62.88
N LEU A 72 -30.49 -43.45 -63.09
CA LEU A 72 -30.86 -42.06 -62.79
C LEU A 72 -31.82 -41.45 -63.82
N LYS A 73 -31.77 -41.89 -65.09
CA LYS A 73 -32.66 -41.42 -66.18
C LYS A 73 -34.08 -41.97 -66.05
N ALA A 74 -34.24 -43.16 -65.47
CA ALA A 74 -35.53 -43.72 -65.11
C ALA A 74 -36.15 -42.88 -63.96
N LYS A 75 -36.86 -41.80 -64.31
CA LYS A 75 -37.41 -40.76 -63.42
C LYS A 75 -38.36 -41.24 -62.28
N ASN A 76 -38.52 -42.55 -62.07
CA ASN A 76 -39.39 -43.15 -61.06
C ASN A 76 -38.63 -43.86 -59.92
N ALA A 77 -37.30 -43.81 -59.89
CA ALA A 77 -36.52 -44.44 -58.82
C ALA A 77 -36.58 -43.63 -57.51
N ARG A 78 -36.98 -44.28 -56.41
CA ARG A 78 -36.84 -43.75 -55.05
C ARG A 78 -35.52 -44.24 -54.47
N MET A 79 -34.93 -43.48 -53.54
CA MET A 79 -33.67 -43.84 -52.89
C MET A 79 -33.89 -43.95 -51.39
N ASP A 80 -33.48 -45.07 -50.80
CA ASP A 80 -33.32 -45.18 -49.35
C ASP A 80 -31.93 -44.67 -48.98
N LEU A 81 -31.86 -43.76 -48.01
CA LEU A 81 -30.67 -43.02 -47.60
C LEU A 81 -30.39 -43.28 -46.12
N ARG A 82 -29.14 -43.59 -45.78
CA ARG A 82 -28.61 -43.61 -44.41
C ARG A 82 -27.54 -42.54 -44.30
N ILE A 83 -27.90 -41.42 -43.67
CA ILE A 83 -27.03 -40.25 -43.53
C ILE A 83 -26.32 -40.35 -42.18
N HIS A 84 -24.99 -40.43 -42.21
CA HIS A 84 -24.15 -40.47 -41.02
C HIS A 84 -23.68 -39.06 -40.67
N ILE A 85 -24.18 -38.53 -39.54
CA ILE A 85 -23.75 -37.23 -39.03
C ILE A 85 -22.45 -37.44 -38.25
N PRO A 86 -21.35 -36.72 -38.55
CA PRO A 86 -20.12 -36.80 -37.77
C PRO A 86 -20.38 -36.58 -36.27
N LEU A 87 -19.74 -37.39 -35.41
CA LEU A 87 -19.91 -37.39 -33.94
C LEU A 87 -21.32 -37.79 -33.43
N SER A 88 -22.20 -38.28 -34.30
CA SER A 88 -23.46 -38.92 -33.93
C SER A 88 -23.32 -40.44 -34.03
N HIS A 89 -23.75 -41.17 -33.00
CA HIS A 89 -23.77 -42.64 -33.04
C HIS A 89 -24.95 -43.22 -33.82
N ARG A 90 -25.91 -42.39 -34.24
CA ARG A 90 -27.16 -42.83 -34.88
C ARG A 90 -27.30 -42.28 -36.30
N GLU A 91 -27.43 -43.18 -37.26
CA GLU A 91 -27.75 -42.89 -38.67
C GLU A 91 -29.15 -42.28 -38.82
N THR A 92 -29.31 -41.38 -39.78
CA THR A 92 -30.63 -40.85 -40.15
C THR A 92 -31.12 -41.55 -41.41
N LYS A 93 -32.26 -42.21 -41.30
CA LYS A 93 -32.90 -42.90 -42.43
C LYS A 93 -33.90 -42.00 -43.13
N ALA A 94 -33.86 -41.96 -44.46
CA ALA A 94 -34.78 -41.17 -45.26
C ALA A 94 -35.03 -41.82 -46.62
N ILE A 95 -36.27 -41.73 -47.11
CA ILE A 95 -36.60 -42.07 -48.49
C ILE A 95 -36.69 -40.78 -49.29
N ALA A 96 -36.00 -40.69 -50.42
CA ALA A 96 -35.94 -39.49 -51.25
C ALA A 96 -36.26 -39.77 -52.73
N SER A 97 -36.85 -38.80 -53.40
CA SER A 97 -36.96 -38.75 -54.88
C SER A 97 -35.80 -37.97 -55.47
N ILE A 98 -35.36 -38.37 -56.67
CA ILE A 98 -34.40 -37.61 -57.47
C ILE A 98 -35.10 -36.40 -58.07
N ALA A 99 -34.76 -35.20 -57.59
CA ALA A 99 -35.26 -33.94 -58.13
C ALA A 99 -34.47 -33.52 -59.38
N TRP A 100 -33.16 -33.74 -59.38
CA TRP A 100 -32.28 -33.48 -60.52
C TRP A 100 -30.95 -34.25 -60.37
N TYR A 101 -30.24 -34.46 -61.47
CA TYR A 101 -28.85 -34.92 -61.42
C TYR A 101 -27.99 -34.17 -62.44
N LYS A 102 -26.69 -34.09 -62.20
CA LYS A 102 -25.69 -33.48 -63.09
C LYS A 102 -24.40 -34.28 -63.06
N LYS A 103 -23.95 -34.72 -64.24
CA LYS A 103 -22.60 -35.28 -64.43
C LYS A 103 -21.58 -34.13 -64.43
N VAL A 104 -20.65 -34.15 -63.48
CA VAL A 104 -19.65 -33.08 -63.29
C VAL A 104 -18.33 -33.45 -63.96
N LYS A 105 -17.95 -34.73 -63.96
CA LYS A 105 -16.73 -35.24 -64.61
C LYS A 105 -17.03 -36.54 -65.36
N SER A 106 -16.62 -36.59 -66.63
CA SER A 106 -16.73 -37.77 -67.50
C SER A 106 -15.39 -38.54 -67.51
N GLY A 107 -15.45 -39.87 -67.57
CA GLY A 107 -14.27 -40.77 -67.47
C GLY A 107 -13.84 -41.04 -66.03
N TYR A 108 -13.17 -42.16 -65.77
CA TYR A 108 -12.78 -42.58 -64.41
C TYR A 108 -11.65 -41.68 -63.84
N PRO A 109 -11.79 -41.10 -62.64
CA PRO A 109 -12.95 -41.16 -61.75
C PRO A 109 -14.10 -40.24 -62.22
N ASN A 110 -15.29 -40.81 -62.43
CA ASN A 110 -16.49 -40.05 -62.80
C ASN A 110 -17.14 -39.44 -61.55
N LYS A 111 -17.90 -38.35 -61.72
CA LYS A 111 -18.52 -37.63 -60.60
C LYS A 111 -19.92 -37.15 -60.94
N TYR A 112 -20.89 -37.46 -60.08
CA TYR A 112 -22.28 -37.04 -60.18
C TYR A 112 -22.70 -36.22 -58.97
N LEU A 113 -23.50 -35.18 -59.22
CA LEU A 113 -24.25 -34.46 -58.19
C LEU A 113 -25.73 -34.75 -58.40
N ILE A 114 -26.40 -35.20 -57.35
CA ILE A 114 -27.80 -35.63 -57.38
C ILE A 114 -28.55 -34.84 -56.33
N GLY A 115 -29.51 -34.01 -56.74
CA GLY A 115 -30.42 -33.33 -55.83
C GLY A 115 -31.54 -34.26 -55.42
N LEU A 116 -31.65 -34.52 -54.12
CA LEU A 116 -32.63 -35.43 -53.54
C LEU A 116 -33.62 -34.63 -52.68
N SER A 117 -34.91 -34.88 -52.89
CA SER A 117 -36.00 -34.32 -52.08
C SER A 117 -36.60 -35.42 -51.22
N PHE A 118 -36.66 -35.21 -49.89
CA PHE A 118 -37.17 -36.20 -48.94
C PHE A 118 -38.67 -36.42 -49.13
N ILE A 119 -39.05 -37.68 -49.36
CA ILE A 119 -40.44 -38.13 -49.41
C ILE A 119 -40.90 -38.53 -48.01
N ASP A 120 -40.09 -39.34 -47.32
CA ASP A 120 -40.36 -39.80 -45.97
C ASP A 120 -39.09 -39.72 -45.12
N ILE A 121 -39.18 -38.98 -44.03
CA ILE A 121 -38.13 -38.79 -43.04
C ILE A 121 -38.82 -38.40 -41.73
N ASP A 122 -38.36 -38.98 -40.62
CA ASP A 122 -38.85 -38.57 -39.30
C ASP A 122 -38.61 -37.06 -39.09
N LYS A 123 -39.66 -36.32 -38.69
CA LYS A 123 -39.58 -34.85 -38.55
C LYS A 123 -38.53 -34.41 -37.54
N ARG A 124 -38.28 -35.19 -36.48
CA ARG A 124 -37.24 -34.91 -35.48
C ARG A 124 -35.87 -35.12 -36.10
N GLU A 125 -35.69 -36.18 -36.87
CA GLU A 125 -34.45 -36.50 -37.58
C GLU A 125 -34.10 -35.48 -38.68
N SER A 126 -35.08 -35.06 -39.49
CA SER A 126 -34.91 -33.98 -40.49
C SER A 126 -34.50 -32.66 -39.84
N SER A 127 -35.18 -32.29 -38.75
CA SER A 127 -34.84 -31.10 -37.97
C SER A 127 -33.43 -31.22 -37.38
N ARG A 128 -33.03 -32.39 -36.89
CA ARG A 128 -31.72 -32.66 -36.32
C ARG A 128 -30.59 -32.44 -37.32
N ILE A 129 -30.67 -33.01 -38.52
CA ILE A 129 -29.64 -32.81 -39.56
C ILE A 129 -29.58 -31.33 -39.95
N TYR A 130 -30.74 -30.69 -40.19
CA TYR A 130 -30.78 -29.29 -40.59
C TYR A 130 -30.22 -28.34 -39.52
N PHE A 131 -30.57 -28.54 -38.25
CA PHE A 131 -30.02 -27.75 -37.14
C PHE A 131 -28.53 -28.02 -36.94
N HIS A 132 -28.06 -29.26 -37.11
CA HIS A 132 -26.64 -29.58 -37.05
C HIS A 132 -25.86 -28.88 -38.17
N ALA A 133 -26.36 -28.94 -39.41
CA ALA A 133 -25.79 -28.24 -40.56
C ALA A 133 -25.76 -26.71 -40.34
N ARG A 134 -26.87 -26.14 -39.86
CA ARG A 134 -26.97 -24.71 -39.52
C ARG A 134 -26.00 -24.32 -38.42
N ARG A 135 -25.84 -25.15 -37.39
CA ARG A 135 -24.87 -24.95 -36.32
C ARG A 135 -23.45 -24.97 -36.89
N MET A 136 -23.05 -25.98 -37.65
CA MET A 136 -21.70 -26.05 -38.25
C MET A 136 -21.39 -24.84 -39.16
N SER A 137 -22.39 -24.32 -39.88
CA SER A 137 -22.26 -23.13 -40.72
C SER A 137 -22.14 -21.81 -39.94
N LEU A 138 -22.82 -21.71 -38.79
CA LEU A 138 -22.86 -20.49 -37.99
C LEU A 138 -21.81 -20.44 -36.88
N THR A 139 -21.38 -21.59 -36.34
CA THR A 139 -20.42 -21.67 -35.22
C THR A 139 -19.13 -20.90 -35.51
N PRO A 140 -18.44 -21.03 -36.67
CA PRO A 140 -17.24 -20.27 -36.94
C PRO A 140 -17.47 -18.75 -36.89
N LYS A 141 -18.62 -18.28 -37.42
CA LYS A 141 -18.99 -16.85 -37.42
C LYS A 141 -19.26 -16.33 -36.01
N ILE A 142 -20.00 -17.10 -35.21
CA ILE A 142 -20.29 -16.75 -33.80
C ILE A 142 -18.99 -16.72 -33.00
N VAL A 143 -18.12 -17.72 -33.16
CA VAL A 143 -16.80 -17.78 -32.51
C VAL A 143 -15.94 -16.58 -32.93
N SER A 144 -15.89 -16.24 -34.22
CA SER A 144 -15.16 -15.05 -34.68
C SER A 144 -15.69 -13.75 -34.06
N ILE A 145 -17.02 -13.62 -33.90
CA ILE A 145 -17.63 -12.45 -33.24
C ILE A 145 -17.23 -12.41 -31.75
N ILE A 146 -17.30 -13.54 -31.05
CA ILE A 146 -16.87 -13.63 -29.64
C ILE A 146 -15.39 -13.26 -29.50
N ILE A 147 -14.52 -13.80 -30.36
CA ILE A 147 -13.10 -13.46 -30.37
C ILE A 147 -12.89 -11.97 -30.63
N LEU A 148 -13.64 -11.37 -31.56
CA LEU A 148 -13.54 -9.93 -31.83
C LEU A 148 -13.98 -9.10 -30.62
N PHE A 149 -15.03 -9.49 -29.91
CA PHE A 149 -15.43 -8.84 -28.66
C PHE A 149 -14.40 -9.02 -27.55
N LEU A 150 -13.76 -10.19 -27.43
CA LEU A 150 -12.67 -10.42 -26.48
C LEU A 150 -11.44 -9.55 -26.80
N ILE A 151 -11.07 -9.42 -28.07
CA ILE A 151 -9.98 -8.55 -28.52
C ILE A 151 -10.33 -7.08 -28.26
N ALA A 152 -11.54 -6.65 -28.62
CA ALA A 152 -11.99 -5.27 -28.38
C ALA A 152 -12.02 -4.95 -26.88
N GLY A 153 -12.53 -5.88 -26.06
CA GLY A 153 -12.48 -5.78 -24.61
C GLY A 153 -11.04 -5.67 -24.09
N PHE A 154 -10.15 -6.55 -24.54
CA PHE A 154 -8.73 -6.52 -24.16
C PHE A 154 -8.06 -5.18 -24.52
N VAL A 155 -8.28 -4.67 -25.74
CA VAL A 155 -7.76 -3.37 -26.19
C VAL A 155 -8.34 -2.23 -25.35
N PHE A 156 -9.63 -2.27 -25.04
CA PHE A 156 -10.28 -1.27 -24.19
C PHE A 156 -9.70 -1.25 -22.77
N PHE A 157 -9.61 -2.42 -22.11
CA PHE A 157 -9.03 -2.53 -20.77
C PHE A 157 -7.55 -2.11 -20.76
N TYR A 158 -6.76 -2.53 -21.75
CA TYR A 158 -5.35 -2.13 -21.87
C TYR A 158 -5.20 -0.62 -22.08
N SER A 159 -6.04 -0.02 -22.92
CA SER A 159 -6.01 1.43 -23.16
C SER A 159 -6.45 2.23 -21.92
N SER A 160 -7.44 1.74 -21.17
CA SER A 160 -7.89 2.38 -19.94
C SER A 160 -6.82 2.31 -18.86
N ASP A 161 -6.23 1.12 -18.63
CA ASP A 161 -5.14 0.90 -17.68
C ASP A 161 -3.91 1.77 -18.02
N TYR A 162 -3.53 1.84 -19.30
CA TYR A 162 -2.45 2.71 -19.74
C TYR A 162 -2.73 4.20 -19.44
N LYS A 163 -3.96 4.65 -19.66
CA LYS A 163 -4.37 6.03 -19.36
C LYS A 163 -4.31 6.31 -17.86
N SER A 164 -4.87 5.45 -17.03
CA SER A 164 -4.86 5.58 -15.56
C SER A 164 -3.43 5.63 -15.01
N ARG A 165 -2.54 4.75 -15.47
CA ARG A 165 -1.11 4.79 -15.10
C ARG A 165 -0.43 6.11 -15.42
N LEU A 166 -0.75 6.68 -16.59
CA LEU A 166 -0.16 7.95 -17.01
C LEU A 166 -0.67 9.11 -16.14
N GLU A 167 -1.95 9.09 -15.76
CA GLU A 167 -2.56 10.06 -14.85
C GLU A 167 -1.98 9.94 -13.44
N ASN A 168 -1.89 8.72 -12.89
CA ASN A 168 -1.30 8.47 -11.58
C ASN A 168 0.18 8.87 -11.55
N LYS A 169 0.96 8.54 -12.58
CA LYS A 169 2.36 8.99 -12.69
C LYS A 169 2.50 10.51 -12.66
N LYS A 170 1.59 11.24 -13.30
CA LYS A 170 1.58 12.72 -13.26
C LYS A 170 1.21 13.23 -11.87
N LEU A 171 0.21 12.63 -11.23
CA LEU A 171 -0.20 12.94 -9.87
C LEU A 171 0.97 12.78 -8.89
N ILE A 172 1.67 11.64 -8.93
CA ILE A 172 2.82 11.38 -8.04
C ILE A 172 3.96 12.37 -8.31
N ALA A 173 4.23 12.70 -9.58
CA ALA A 173 5.24 13.70 -9.91
C ALA A 173 4.89 15.10 -9.39
N GLN A 174 3.62 15.50 -9.49
CA GLN A 174 3.13 16.77 -8.95
C GLN A 174 3.20 16.78 -7.41
N LEU A 175 2.74 15.70 -6.77
CA LEU A 175 2.78 15.54 -5.31
C LEU A 175 4.20 15.67 -4.79
N VAL A 176 5.17 14.95 -5.36
CA VAL A 176 6.57 15.00 -4.92
C VAL A 176 7.17 16.39 -5.12
N ASN A 177 6.88 17.07 -6.23
CA ASN A 177 7.38 18.43 -6.47
C ASN A 177 6.84 19.43 -5.43
N LEU A 178 5.52 19.41 -5.20
CA LEU A 178 4.89 20.29 -4.22
C LEU A 178 5.34 19.96 -2.79
N SER A 179 5.46 18.68 -2.45
CA SER A 179 5.99 18.24 -1.15
C SER A 179 7.44 18.70 -0.94
N GLY A 180 8.25 18.71 -1.99
CA GLY A 180 9.61 19.26 -1.92
C GLY A 180 9.68 20.79 -1.81
N LYS A 181 8.65 21.52 -2.22
CA LYS A 181 8.52 22.95 -1.91
C LYS A 181 8.02 23.15 -0.47
N LYS A 182 7.02 22.38 -0.06
CA LYS A 182 6.42 22.39 1.28
C LYS A 182 7.48 22.11 2.34
N SER A 183 8.23 21.00 2.21
CA SER A 183 9.23 20.63 3.22
C SER A 183 10.40 21.62 3.32
N ARG A 184 10.74 22.34 2.25
CA ARG A 184 11.73 23.42 2.30
C ARG A 184 11.24 24.59 3.16
N LEU A 185 10.02 25.05 2.92
CA LEU A 185 9.43 26.14 3.70
C LEU A 185 9.23 25.74 5.17
N GLU A 186 8.78 24.51 5.43
CA GLU A 186 8.64 23.97 6.79
C GLU A 186 9.98 23.89 7.51
N LYS A 187 11.02 23.44 6.80
CA LYS A 187 12.38 23.42 7.34
C LYS A 187 12.88 24.83 7.65
N ASP A 188 12.70 25.79 6.74
CA ASP A 188 13.11 27.17 6.95
C ASP A 188 12.43 27.75 8.21
N ILE A 189 11.13 27.48 8.41
CA ILE A 189 10.39 27.89 9.61
C ILE A 189 10.98 27.25 10.87
N LEU A 190 11.26 25.94 10.85
CA LEU A 190 11.86 25.23 11.98
C LEU A 190 13.26 25.76 12.32
N ASP A 191 14.07 26.03 11.30
CA ASP A 191 15.43 26.56 11.44
C ASP A 191 15.37 28.00 12.01
N TYR A 192 14.44 28.84 11.55
CA TYR A 192 14.23 30.17 12.12
C TYR A 192 13.74 30.12 13.57
N ASP A 193 12.83 29.20 13.93
CA ASP A 193 12.35 29.01 15.30
C ASP A 193 13.46 28.53 16.25
N ALA A 194 14.35 27.66 15.76
CA ALA A 194 15.52 27.21 16.51
C ALA A 194 16.51 28.38 16.74
N GLU A 195 16.89 29.09 15.67
CA GLU A 195 17.81 30.22 15.76
C GLU A 195 17.24 31.35 16.64
N TYR A 196 15.93 31.61 16.55
CA TYR A 196 15.25 32.59 17.38
C TYR A 196 15.41 32.27 18.87
N ARG A 197 15.16 31.02 19.29
CA ARG A 197 15.27 30.59 20.70
C ARG A 197 16.70 30.68 21.22
N GLU A 198 17.69 30.25 20.45
CA GLU A 198 19.10 30.35 20.83
C GLU A 198 19.52 31.81 21.05
N ILE A 199 19.07 32.70 20.17
CA ILE A 199 19.36 34.14 20.29
C ILE A 199 18.60 34.76 21.46
N GLU A 200 17.37 34.34 21.73
CA GLU A 200 16.57 34.82 22.86
C GLU A 200 17.21 34.43 24.21
N GLU A 201 17.69 33.19 24.34
CA GLU A 201 18.44 32.75 25.52
C GLU A 201 19.76 33.52 25.69
N ALA A 202 20.51 33.71 24.60
CA ALA A 202 21.74 34.49 24.61
C ALA A 202 21.49 35.97 24.98
N LEU A 203 20.38 36.54 24.49
CA LEU A 203 19.95 37.90 24.80
C LEU A 203 19.65 38.05 26.29
N LEU A 204 18.87 37.12 26.85
CA LEU A 204 18.51 37.13 28.28
C LEU A 204 19.78 37.04 29.16
N SER A 205 20.66 36.08 28.86
CA SER A 205 21.94 35.89 29.57
C SER A 205 22.84 37.14 29.52
N LYS A 206 22.88 37.85 28.38
CA LYS A 206 23.66 39.10 28.25
C LYS A 206 23.01 40.27 28.97
N GLN A 207 21.68 40.38 28.93
CA GLN A 207 20.96 41.42 29.68
C GLN A 207 21.15 41.28 31.19
N GLU A 208 21.14 40.06 31.71
CA GLU A 208 21.46 39.77 33.12
C GLU A 208 22.89 40.22 33.48
N LYS A 209 23.88 39.94 32.62
CA LYS A 209 25.26 40.39 32.81
C LYS A 209 25.41 41.91 32.79
N ILE A 210 24.70 42.59 31.88
CA ILE A 210 24.68 44.06 31.82
C ILE A 210 24.11 44.62 33.12
N ALA A 211 22.98 44.09 33.61
CA ALA A 211 22.37 44.55 34.85
C ALA A 211 23.29 44.33 36.07
N ALA A 212 23.98 43.19 36.14
CA ALA A 212 24.97 42.92 37.18
C ALA A 212 26.14 43.91 37.14
N HIS A 213 26.74 44.13 35.97
CA HIS A 213 27.85 45.08 35.80
C HIS A 213 27.42 46.53 36.03
N GLN A 214 26.20 46.92 35.67
CA GLN A 214 25.66 48.25 35.97
C GLN A 214 25.50 48.48 37.48
N THR A 215 25.10 47.45 38.23
CA THR A 215 25.00 47.53 39.70
C THR A 215 26.38 47.70 40.35
N GLU A 216 27.36 46.93 39.89
CA GLU A 216 28.76 47.01 40.33
C GLU A 216 29.39 48.37 40.00
N LEU A 217 29.08 48.92 38.82
CA LEU A 217 29.56 50.24 38.38
C LEU A 217 28.99 51.38 39.23
N GLU A 218 27.75 51.25 39.72
CA GLU A 218 27.16 52.19 40.66
C GLU A 218 27.82 52.12 42.04
N GLY A 219 28.13 50.91 42.53
CA GLY A 219 28.90 50.73 43.77
C GLY A 219 30.32 51.32 43.69
N LEU A 220 31.01 51.12 42.56
CA LEU A 220 32.33 51.74 42.32
C LEU A 220 32.24 53.27 42.22
N ARG A 221 31.12 53.82 41.70
CA ARG A 221 30.89 55.27 41.70
C ARG A 221 30.76 55.81 43.11
N GLU A 222 29.94 55.19 43.95
CA GLU A 222 29.79 55.58 45.36
C GLU A 222 31.14 55.52 46.08
N LEU A 223 31.88 54.42 45.93
CA LEU A 223 33.21 54.27 46.52
C LEU A 223 34.22 55.31 46.02
N SER A 224 34.21 55.64 44.72
CA SER A 224 35.08 56.68 44.17
C SER A 224 34.78 58.05 44.77
N LEU A 225 33.51 58.38 44.99
CA LEU A 225 33.09 59.63 45.63
C LEU A 225 33.53 59.69 47.10
N GLU A 226 33.38 58.59 47.85
CA GLU A 226 33.86 58.49 49.23
C GLU A 226 35.39 58.67 49.32
N LEU A 227 36.14 58.03 48.41
CA LEU A 227 37.60 58.14 48.35
C LEU A 227 38.06 59.56 47.94
N GLU A 228 37.36 60.21 47.01
CA GLU A 228 37.63 61.61 46.64
C GLU A 228 37.40 62.57 47.82
N GLU A 229 36.30 62.38 48.58
CA GLU A 229 36.01 63.20 49.76
C GLU A 229 37.04 62.96 50.87
N LYS A 230 37.40 61.70 51.12
CA LYS A 230 38.44 61.33 52.08
C LYS A 230 39.81 61.89 51.72
N THR A 231 40.16 61.91 50.43
CA THR A 231 41.41 62.50 49.93
C THR A 231 41.46 64.01 50.19
N LYS A 232 40.34 64.72 50.07
CA LYS A 232 40.23 66.17 50.37
C LYS A 232 40.37 66.49 51.87
N LEU A 233 40.00 65.56 52.76
CA LEU A 233 40.02 65.76 54.22
C LEU A 233 41.38 65.40 54.88
N LEU A 234 42.29 64.76 54.17
CA LEU A 234 43.60 64.30 54.67
C LEU A 234 44.69 65.40 54.58
N GLU A 235 44.54 66.49 55.34
CA GLU A 235 45.50 67.63 55.35
C GLU A 235 46.82 67.38 56.13
N TYR A 236 46.91 66.36 56.99
CA TYR A 236 48.00 66.23 57.99
C TYR A 236 48.85 64.95 57.92
N SER A 237 48.57 63.99 57.03
CA SER A 237 49.34 62.74 56.86
C SER A 237 49.59 62.43 55.38
N GLU A 238 50.81 62.70 54.88
CA GLU A 238 51.19 62.42 53.48
C GLU A 238 51.06 60.94 53.13
N GLN A 239 51.38 60.04 54.07
CA GLN A 239 51.40 58.60 53.83
C GLN A 239 49.98 58.02 53.66
N ASP A 240 48.99 58.53 54.40
CA ASP A 240 47.59 58.10 54.28
C ASP A 240 46.92 58.73 53.06
N ARG A 241 47.32 59.94 52.67
CA ARG A 241 46.86 60.58 51.43
C ARG A 241 47.31 59.79 50.20
N LEU A 242 48.59 59.43 50.11
CA LEU A 242 49.16 58.62 49.02
C LEU A 242 48.47 57.26 48.87
N LYS A 243 48.16 56.57 49.97
CA LYS A 243 47.40 55.30 49.92
C LYS A 243 45.97 55.48 49.42
N THR A 244 45.31 56.59 49.81
CA THR A 244 43.93 56.87 49.38
C THR A 244 43.90 57.28 47.91
N GLU A 245 44.89 58.04 47.44
CA GLU A 245 45.10 58.38 46.03
C GLU A 245 45.35 57.12 45.17
N GLN A 246 46.20 56.19 45.62
CA GLN A 246 46.40 54.91 44.94
C GLN A 246 45.12 54.07 44.87
N GLY A 247 44.37 53.97 45.98
CA GLY A 247 43.09 53.25 45.99
C GLY A 247 42.03 53.90 45.09
N LEU A 248 42.01 55.24 44.98
CA LEU A 248 41.14 55.96 44.05
C LEU A 248 41.53 55.68 42.59
N GLU A 249 42.81 55.65 42.27
CA GLU A 249 43.31 55.35 40.92
C GLU A 249 42.96 53.90 40.49
N GLU A 250 43.08 52.94 41.41
CA GLU A 250 42.64 51.55 41.21
C GLU A 250 41.13 51.45 40.95
N VAL A 251 40.30 52.11 41.77
CA VAL A 251 38.82 52.12 41.62
C VAL A 251 38.39 52.79 40.32
N LEU A 252 39.05 53.88 39.90
CA LEU A 252 38.75 54.55 38.64
C LEU A 252 39.11 53.68 37.42
N SER A 253 40.27 53.01 37.46
CA SER A 253 40.68 52.06 36.42
C SER A 253 39.69 50.89 36.29
N GLU A 254 39.27 50.31 37.41
CA GLU A 254 38.29 49.22 37.44
C GLU A 254 36.92 49.69 36.92
N LYS A 255 36.49 50.89 37.30
CA LYS A 255 35.25 51.52 36.79
C LYS A 255 35.29 51.70 35.27
N ASP A 256 36.40 52.18 34.71
CA ASP A 256 36.54 52.42 33.27
C ASP A 256 36.55 51.10 32.48
N MET A 257 37.25 50.08 32.97
CA MET A 257 37.22 48.73 32.39
C MET A 257 35.81 48.13 32.39
N LEU A 258 35.08 48.30 33.50
CA LEU A 258 33.72 47.79 33.62
C LEU A 258 32.74 48.55 32.72
N ALA A 259 32.92 49.87 32.58
CA ALA A 259 32.14 50.71 31.67
C ALA A 259 32.31 50.28 30.21
N GLU A 260 33.55 50.00 29.79
CA GLU A 260 33.85 49.50 28.44
C GLU A 260 33.15 48.15 28.19
N LYS A 261 33.18 47.24 29.17
CA LYS A 261 32.51 45.94 29.08
C LYS A 261 30.99 46.06 28.98
N VAL A 262 30.37 46.98 29.73
CA VAL A 262 28.93 47.28 29.62
C VAL A 262 28.61 47.85 28.24
N SER A 263 29.44 48.74 27.70
CA SER A 263 29.26 49.30 26.36
C SER A 263 29.29 48.21 25.29
N SER A 264 30.33 47.36 25.31
CA SER A 264 30.48 46.23 24.37
C SER A 264 29.29 45.26 24.43
N LEU A 265 28.86 44.86 25.64
CA LEU A 265 27.69 44.00 25.80
C LEU A 265 26.39 44.66 25.30
N THR A 266 26.25 45.98 25.44
CA THR A 266 25.08 46.74 24.97
C THR A 266 25.02 46.77 23.44
N GLU A 267 26.16 46.88 22.76
CA GLU A 267 26.25 46.76 21.30
C GLU A 267 25.82 45.37 20.83
N GLU A 268 26.33 44.31 21.49
CA GLU A 268 25.93 42.93 21.19
C GLU A 268 24.42 42.72 21.38
N VAL A 269 23.84 43.19 22.48
CA VAL A 269 22.39 43.12 22.75
C VAL A 269 21.59 43.83 21.64
N THR A 270 22.08 44.98 21.16
CA THR A 270 21.44 45.71 20.06
C THR A 270 21.48 44.91 18.76
N TYR A 271 22.62 44.29 18.46
CA TYR A 271 22.77 43.39 17.30
C TYR A 271 21.83 42.18 17.39
N LEU A 272 21.76 41.52 18.55
CA LEU A 272 20.86 40.35 18.76
C LEU A 272 19.39 40.74 18.57
N LYS A 273 18.96 41.90 19.07
CA LYS A 273 17.59 42.42 18.85
C LYS A 273 17.28 42.67 17.38
N GLN A 274 18.24 43.23 16.62
CA GLN A 274 18.08 43.40 15.17
C GLN A 274 17.97 42.05 14.45
N ARG A 275 18.79 41.07 14.85
CA ARG A 275 18.74 39.71 14.30
C ARG A 275 17.40 39.03 14.58
N ILE A 276 16.87 39.12 15.80
CA ILE A 276 15.52 38.65 16.18
C ILE A 276 14.45 39.25 15.26
N SER A 277 14.49 40.57 15.03
CA SER A 277 13.51 41.24 14.15
C SER A 277 13.60 40.74 12.71
N GLN A 278 14.82 40.50 12.20
CA GLN A 278 15.01 39.96 10.86
C GLN A 278 14.52 38.51 10.73
N LEU A 279 14.82 37.65 11.71
CA LEU A 279 14.35 36.26 11.74
C LEU A 279 12.82 36.21 11.80
N SER A 280 12.20 37.03 12.64
CA SER A 280 10.74 37.13 12.72
C SER A 280 10.10 37.52 11.37
N LYS A 281 10.69 38.48 10.63
CA LYS A 281 10.22 38.84 9.29
C LYS A 281 10.37 37.71 8.28
N ASN A 282 11.52 37.02 8.27
CA ASN A 282 11.77 35.90 7.37
C ASN A 282 10.81 34.74 7.65
N ARG A 283 10.58 34.43 8.93
CA ARG A 283 9.63 33.43 9.40
C ARG A 283 8.21 33.72 8.90
N ILE A 284 7.72 34.94 9.10
CA ILE A 284 6.38 35.35 8.62
C ILE A 284 6.31 35.21 7.08
N SER A 285 7.33 35.64 6.35
CA SER A 285 7.37 35.50 4.88
C SER A 285 7.34 34.04 4.41
N ALA A 286 8.00 33.14 5.15
CA ALA A 286 7.98 31.71 4.86
C ALA A 286 6.61 31.09 5.19
N GLU A 287 5.99 31.48 6.31
CA GLU A 287 4.63 31.08 6.69
C GLU A 287 3.59 31.53 5.65
N ASP A 288 3.69 32.76 5.15
CA ASP A 288 2.81 33.28 4.10
C ASP A 288 2.97 32.48 2.79
N SER A 289 4.22 32.21 2.38
CA SER A 289 4.51 31.41 1.19
C SER A 289 4.00 29.97 1.34
N LEU A 290 4.11 29.40 2.53
CA LEU A 290 3.59 28.06 2.84
C LEU A 290 2.06 28.04 2.75
N LYS A 291 1.40 29.05 3.30
CA LYS A 291 -0.06 29.20 3.24
C LYS A 291 -0.56 29.30 1.81
N GLU A 292 0.11 30.07 0.95
CA GLU A 292 -0.21 30.15 -0.48
C GLU A 292 -0.03 28.80 -1.18
N LEU A 293 1.06 28.09 -0.90
CA LEU A 293 1.34 26.77 -1.46
C LEU A 293 0.25 25.75 -1.08
N LEU A 294 -0.16 25.75 0.19
CA LEU A 294 -1.16 24.82 0.74
C LEU A 294 -2.49 24.90 -0.02
N ALA A 295 -2.91 26.08 -0.46
CA ALA A 295 -4.16 26.25 -1.22
C ALA A 295 -4.19 25.43 -2.52
N SER A 296 -3.03 25.24 -3.17
CA SER A 296 -2.88 24.40 -4.36
C SER A 296 -2.56 22.93 -4.06
N PHE A 297 -2.13 22.63 -2.83
CA PHE A 297 -1.60 21.33 -2.45
C PHE A 297 -2.70 20.37 -1.97
N VAL A 298 -3.72 20.87 -1.26
CA VAL A 298 -4.75 20.03 -0.60
C VAL A 298 -5.36 19.01 -1.56
N GLU A 299 -5.84 19.44 -2.73
CA GLU A 299 -6.48 18.51 -3.70
C GLU A 299 -5.49 17.45 -4.23
N VAL A 300 -4.24 17.83 -4.46
CA VAL A 300 -3.19 16.91 -4.94
C VAL A 300 -2.84 15.90 -3.86
N GLU A 301 -2.78 16.36 -2.60
CA GLU A 301 -2.47 15.54 -1.44
C GLU A 301 -3.58 14.54 -1.13
N GLU A 302 -4.85 14.94 -1.17
CA GLU A 302 -6.01 14.05 -1.00
C GLU A 302 -6.06 12.96 -2.08
N LYS A 303 -5.77 13.33 -3.34
CA LYS A 303 -5.63 12.35 -4.43
C LYS A 303 -4.44 11.44 -4.21
N GLY A 304 -3.32 11.96 -3.70
CA GLY A 304 -2.15 11.18 -3.33
C GLY A 304 -2.45 10.13 -2.25
N LEU A 305 -3.22 10.51 -1.22
CA LEU A 305 -3.70 9.59 -0.19
C LEU A 305 -4.61 8.50 -0.79
N SER A 306 -5.58 8.90 -1.61
CA SER A 306 -6.47 7.97 -2.31
C SER A 306 -5.70 7.00 -3.21
N SER A 307 -4.61 7.48 -3.82
CA SER A 307 -3.70 6.68 -4.64
C SER A 307 -2.97 5.64 -3.80
N MET A 308 -2.39 6.01 -2.66
CA MET A 308 -1.76 5.07 -1.71
C MET A 308 -2.74 4.02 -1.20
N TYR A 309 -3.97 4.41 -0.86
CA TYR A 309 -4.99 3.46 -0.45
C TYR A 309 -5.37 2.49 -1.58
N SER A 310 -5.54 3.02 -2.80
CA SER A 310 -5.82 2.21 -3.99
C SER A 310 -4.69 1.22 -4.28
N TRP A 311 -3.43 1.61 -4.04
CA TRP A 311 -2.28 0.72 -4.13
C TRP A 311 -2.42 -0.48 -3.19
N VAL A 312 -2.74 -0.26 -1.90
CA VAL A 312 -2.94 -1.34 -0.91
C VAL A 312 -4.07 -2.27 -1.36
N LYS A 313 -5.20 -1.69 -1.78
CA LYS A 313 -6.37 -2.45 -2.24
C LYS A 313 -6.07 -3.29 -3.49
N ASN A 314 -5.34 -2.72 -4.45
CA ASN A 314 -4.97 -3.41 -5.68
C ASN A 314 -4.07 -4.63 -5.43
N HIS A 315 -3.28 -4.61 -4.35
CA HIS A 315 -2.40 -5.71 -3.95
C HIS A 315 -3.06 -6.75 -3.04
N GLN A 316 -4.36 -6.60 -2.75
CA GLN A 316 -5.12 -7.64 -2.07
C GLN A 316 -5.51 -8.76 -3.03
N ASN A 317 -5.20 -9.99 -2.65
CA ASN A 317 -5.56 -11.17 -3.40
C ASN A 317 -7.02 -11.57 -3.13
N ASN A 318 -7.82 -11.73 -4.18
CA ASN A 318 -9.24 -12.06 -4.07
C ASN A 318 -9.55 -13.50 -3.57
N ILE A 319 -8.57 -14.41 -3.56
CA ILE A 319 -8.74 -15.81 -3.15
C ILE A 319 -8.36 -16.00 -1.68
N THR A 320 -7.24 -15.43 -1.25
CA THR A 320 -6.75 -15.54 0.12
C THR A 320 -7.23 -14.41 1.01
N GLY A 321 -7.53 -13.24 0.45
CA GLY A 321 -7.78 -12.00 1.19
C GLY A 321 -6.49 -11.29 1.63
N LEU A 322 -5.32 -11.88 1.42
CA LEU A 322 -4.03 -11.35 1.85
C LEU A 322 -3.52 -10.24 0.92
N VAL A 323 -2.81 -9.27 1.48
CA VAL A 323 -2.14 -8.19 0.75
C VAL A 323 -0.66 -8.50 0.63
N VAL A 324 -0.09 -8.31 -0.56
CA VAL A 324 1.37 -8.42 -0.76
C VAL A 324 2.11 -7.36 0.06
N SER A 325 3.09 -7.81 0.85
CA SER A 325 3.91 -6.93 1.70
C SER A 325 4.89 -6.05 0.92
N TYR A 326 5.49 -6.60 -0.13
CA TYR A 326 6.50 -5.93 -0.93
C TYR A 326 6.24 -6.13 -2.42
N GLU A 327 6.04 -5.04 -3.17
CA GLU A 327 5.89 -5.10 -4.61
C GLU A 327 7.25 -4.91 -5.29
N GLY A 328 7.72 -5.86 -6.09
CA GLY A 328 8.86 -5.68 -6.99
C GLY A 328 10.20 -6.28 -6.52
N ASP A 329 10.27 -6.83 -5.31
CA ASP A 329 11.37 -7.68 -4.86
C ASP A 329 11.05 -9.15 -5.12
N LYS A 330 11.71 -9.76 -6.12
CA LYS A 330 11.47 -11.16 -6.50
C LYS A 330 11.67 -12.19 -5.39
N GLY A 331 12.43 -11.86 -4.34
CA GLY A 331 12.65 -12.76 -3.21
C GLY A 331 11.45 -12.86 -2.28
N VAL A 332 10.64 -11.80 -2.20
CA VAL A 332 9.55 -11.64 -1.24
C VAL A 332 8.26 -11.04 -1.85
N GLU A 333 8.16 -10.97 -3.19
CA GLU A 333 7.05 -10.31 -3.89
C GLU A 333 5.70 -11.00 -3.70
N ASP A 334 5.71 -12.29 -3.36
CA ASP A 334 4.50 -13.05 -3.07
C ASP A 334 4.27 -13.21 -1.56
N TRP A 335 5.06 -12.56 -0.69
CA TRP A 335 4.95 -12.73 0.75
C TRP A 335 3.92 -11.77 1.35
N ALA A 336 3.18 -12.29 2.32
CA ALA A 336 2.24 -11.58 3.16
C ALA A 336 2.66 -11.77 4.63
N PHE A 337 3.43 -10.83 5.16
CA PHE A 337 3.87 -10.85 6.57
C PHE A 337 2.69 -10.54 7.49
N THR A 338 2.55 -11.29 8.59
CA THR A 338 1.42 -11.17 9.51
C THR A 338 1.30 -9.79 10.14
N TYR A 339 2.42 -9.12 10.39
CA TYR A 339 2.43 -7.72 10.81
C TYR A 339 1.82 -6.81 9.74
N ASP A 340 2.28 -6.89 8.49
CA ASP A 340 1.76 -6.09 7.38
C ASP A 340 0.28 -6.38 7.10
N GLN A 341 -0.18 -7.63 7.31
CA GLN A 341 -1.59 -7.98 7.18
C GLN A 341 -2.45 -7.29 8.24
N SER A 342 -1.96 -7.19 9.48
CA SER A 342 -2.62 -6.38 10.50
C SER A 342 -2.71 -4.91 10.07
N LEU A 343 -1.61 -4.35 9.57
CA LEU A 343 -1.60 -2.97 9.08
C LEU A 343 -2.58 -2.77 7.92
N ALA A 344 -2.61 -3.68 6.95
CA ALA A 344 -3.53 -3.63 5.82
C ALA A 344 -5.00 -3.70 6.30
N SER A 345 -5.31 -4.62 7.21
CA SER A 345 -6.63 -4.71 7.82
C SER A 345 -7.01 -3.41 8.53
N GLN A 346 -6.10 -2.82 9.31
CA GLN A 346 -6.34 -1.53 9.98
C GLN A 346 -6.51 -0.38 8.99
N CYS A 347 -5.79 -0.38 7.87
CA CYS A 347 -5.97 0.58 6.78
C CYS A 347 -7.38 0.47 6.18
N PHE A 348 -7.84 -0.74 5.87
CA PHE A 348 -9.21 -0.96 5.40
C PHE A 348 -10.26 -0.52 6.42
N ILE A 349 -10.05 -0.81 7.71
CA ILE A 349 -10.94 -0.39 8.81
C ILE A 349 -11.03 1.14 8.89
N LEU A 350 -9.88 1.83 8.87
CA LEU A 350 -9.78 3.29 8.88
C LEU A 350 -10.55 3.91 7.72
N MET A 351 -10.37 3.36 6.52
CA MET A 351 -11.04 3.80 5.29
C MET A 351 -12.51 3.35 5.17
N GLY A 352 -13.02 2.59 6.14
CA GLY A 352 -14.40 2.09 6.17
C GLY A 352 -14.69 0.94 5.20
N ASP A 353 -13.67 0.31 4.63
CA ASP A 353 -13.77 -0.80 3.67
C ASP A 353 -13.90 -2.14 4.42
N LYS A 354 -15.12 -2.40 4.91
CA LYS A 354 -15.43 -3.56 5.77
C LYS A 354 -15.11 -4.90 5.10
N ASP A 355 -15.37 -5.02 3.80
CA ASP A 355 -15.23 -6.29 3.07
C ASP A 355 -13.76 -6.67 2.89
N ASN A 356 -12.90 -5.70 2.55
CA ASN A 356 -11.47 -5.95 2.41
C ASN A 356 -10.80 -6.22 3.75
N ALA A 357 -11.22 -5.54 4.83
CA ALA A 357 -10.77 -5.86 6.18
C ALA A 357 -11.17 -7.29 6.59
N ARG A 358 -12.44 -7.65 6.35
CA ARG A 358 -12.97 -9.00 6.60
C ARG A 358 -12.17 -10.07 5.85
N ALA A 359 -11.86 -9.86 4.58
CA ALA A 359 -11.13 -10.84 3.79
C ALA A 359 -9.75 -11.19 4.40
N VAL A 360 -9.01 -10.20 4.94
CA VAL A 360 -7.76 -10.45 5.67
C VAL A 360 -8.04 -11.24 6.95
N LEU A 361 -9.00 -10.82 7.77
CA LEU A 361 -9.26 -11.44 9.08
C LEU A 361 -9.86 -12.85 8.95
N ASP A 362 -10.64 -13.12 7.91
CA ASP A 362 -11.19 -14.44 7.57
C ASP A 362 -10.09 -15.45 7.26
N PHE A 363 -9.01 -15.01 6.59
CA PHE A 363 -7.84 -15.86 6.38
C PHE A 363 -7.28 -16.34 7.72
N TYR A 364 -7.04 -15.42 8.66
CA TYR A 364 -6.52 -15.76 9.99
C TYR A 364 -7.48 -16.59 10.83
N THR A 365 -8.77 -16.42 10.62
CA THR A 365 -9.80 -17.14 11.39
C THR A 365 -10.03 -18.56 10.88
N HIS A 366 -9.91 -18.79 9.57
CA HIS A 366 -10.35 -20.04 8.94
C HIS A 366 -9.26 -20.84 8.24
N ARG A 367 -8.14 -20.22 7.86
CA ARG A 367 -7.12 -20.85 6.99
C ARG A 367 -5.71 -20.81 7.54
N ALA A 368 -5.36 -19.76 8.27
CA ALA A 368 -4.00 -19.54 8.74
C ALA A 368 -3.56 -20.64 9.73
N GLU A 369 -2.35 -21.15 9.51
CA GLU A 369 -1.74 -22.11 10.41
C GLU A 369 -1.30 -21.43 11.71
N LYS A 370 -1.58 -22.11 12.84
CA LYS A 370 -1.07 -21.76 14.16
C LYS A 370 0.01 -22.75 14.59
N VAL A 371 1.18 -22.25 14.96
CA VAL A 371 2.31 -23.02 15.48
C VAL A 371 2.63 -22.51 16.89
N TYR A 372 2.91 -23.41 17.83
CA TYR A 372 3.15 -23.06 19.25
C TYR A 372 2.05 -22.16 19.88
N GLY A 373 0.81 -22.27 19.39
CA GLY A 373 -0.34 -21.50 19.86
C GLY A 373 -0.50 -20.10 19.26
N GLY A 374 0.44 -19.62 18.43
CA GLY A 374 0.35 -18.34 17.72
C GLY A 374 0.36 -18.52 16.20
N PHE A 375 0.01 -17.47 15.46
CA PHE A 375 0.12 -17.41 14.01
C PHE A 375 1.59 -17.25 13.57
N VAL A 376 1.93 -17.83 12.42
CA VAL A 376 3.27 -17.76 11.86
C VAL A 376 3.58 -16.40 11.22
N ASN A 377 4.85 -16.14 10.93
CA ASN A 377 5.32 -14.80 10.56
C ASN A 377 4.90 -14.38 9.15
N ALA A 378 4.87 -15.31 8.19
CA ALA A 378 4.54 -14.99 6.81
C ALA A 378 3.84 -16.15 6.08
N TYR A 379 3.00 -15.74 5.12
CA TYR A 379 2.29 -16.62 4.19
C TYR A 379 2.56 -16.19 2.75
N ASP A 380 2.33 -17.10 1.82
CA ASP A 380 2.24 -16.78 0.40
C ASP A 380 0.88 -16.12 0.11
N ALA A 381 0.90 -14.90 -0.44
CA ALA A 381 -0.28 -14.08 -0.66
C ALA A 381 -1.27 -14.70 -1.66
N HIS A 382 -0.81 -15.58 -2.56
CA HIS A 382 -1.65 -16.17 -3.61
C HIS A 382 -2.28 -17.51 -3.21
N THR A 383 -1.55 -18.33 -2.45
CA THR A 383 -1.95 -19.68 -2.07
C THR A 383 -2.41 -19.76 -0.61
N GLY A 384 -1.90 -18.87 0.25
CA GLY A 384 -2.10 -18.89 1.70
C GLY A 384 -1.23 -19.90 2.44
N SER A 385 -0.25 -20.51 1.76
CA SER A 385 0.69 -21.47 2.36
C SER A 385 1.70 -20.75 3.25
N VAL A 386 2.21 -21.40 4.30
CA VAL A 386 3.24 -20.82 5.16
C VAL A 386 4.55 -20.63 4.38
N THR A 387 5.13 -19.43 4.43
CA THR A 387 6.46 -19.13 3.87
C THR A 387 7.50 -18.96 4.96
N GLU A 388 7.10 -18.54 6.17
CA GLU A 388 7.99 -18.45 7.34
C GLU A 388 7.29 -18.93 8.62
N TYR A 389 7.79 -20.03 9.18
CA TYR A 389 7.21 -20.70 10.36
C TYR A 389 7.53 -20.04 11.71
N THR A 390 8.34 -18.98 11.72
CA THR A 390 8.68 -18.25 12.94
C THR A 390 7.42 -17.70 13.60
N VAL A 391 7.31 -17.79 14.93
CA VAL A 391 6.16 -17.25 15.67
C VAL A 391 6.65 -16.16 16.59
N HIS A 392 6.31 -14.91 16.23
CA HIS A 392 6.65 -13.73 17.00
C HIS A 392 5.45 -13.19 17.78
N ALA A 393 5.70 -12.67 18.99
CA ALA A 393 4.67 -12.04 19.80
C ALA A 393 4.11 -10.77 19.14
N GLY A 394 4.97 -9.88 18.63
CA GLY A 394 4.59 -8.62 17.98
C GLY A 394 3.54 -8.78 16.88
N PRO A 395 3.82 -9.49 15.76
CA PRO A 395 2.85 -9.69 14.69
C PRO A 395 1.51 -10.27 15.13
N ASN A 396 1.52 -11.19 16.11
CA ASN A 396 0.30 -11.74 16.70
C ASN A 396 -0.47 -10.68 17.50
N ILE A 397 0.21 -9.87 18.31
CA ILE A 397 -0.41 -8.77 19.05
C ILE A 397 -1.07 -7.79 18.08
N TRP A 398 -0.35 -7.37 17.04
CA TRP A 398 -0.86 -6.47 16.01
C TRP A 398 -2.10 -7.05 15.31
N LEU A 399 -2.12 -8.33 14.99
CA LEU A 399 -3.32 -8.98 14.43
C LEU A 399 -4.50 -8.91 15.41
N GLY A 400 -4.27 -9.16 16.70
CA GLY A 400 -5.29 -8.99 17.74
C GLY A 400 -5.81 -7.55 17.83
N ILE A 401 -4.92 -6.55 17.73
CA ILE A 401 -5.31 -5.13 17.67
C ILE A 401 -6.23 -4.88 16.48
N ALA A 402 -5.88 -5.36 15.27
CA ALA A 402 -6.71 -5.20 14.08
C ALA A 402 -8.12 -5.79 14.26
N MET A 403 -8.23 -6.96 14.89
CA MET A 403 -9.52 -7.61 15.19
C MET A 403 -10.37 -6.80 16.19
N ILE A 404 -9.75 -6.20 17.22
CA ILE A 404 -10.46 -5.32 18.14
C ILE A 404 -10.93 -4.06 17.44
N ARG A 405 -10.08 -3.44 16.61
CA ARG A 405 -10.44 -2.26 15.82
C ARG A 405 -11.59 -2.52 14.87
N TYR A 406 -11.61 -3.71 14.25
CA TYR A 406 -12.72 -4.14 13.41
C TYR A 406 -14.02 -4.15 14.20
N ALA A 407 -14.02 -4.76 15.38
CA ALA A 407 -15.19 -4.82 16.25
C ALA A 407 -15.65 -3.43 16.71
N GLU A 408 -14.72 -2.56 17.12
CA GLU A 408 -15.03 -1.19 17.55
C GLU A 408 -15.64 -0.35 16.42
N ARG A 409 -15.04 -0.40 15.22
CA ARG A 409 -15.42 0.42 14.07
C ARG A 409 -16.72 -0.04 13.43
N PHE A 410 -16.88 -1.33 13.19
CA PHE A 410 -18.01 -1.89 12.45
C PHE A 410 -19.10 -2.49 13.34
N LYS A 411 -18.92 -2.46 14.66
CA LYS A 411 -19.84 -3.07 15.65
C LYS A 411 -20.09 -4.54 15.35
N ASP A 412 -19.02 -5.24 14.99
CA ASP A 412 -19.04 -6.62 14.50
C ASP A 412 -17.95 -7.43 15.22
N GLU A 413 -18.38 -8.26 16.17
CA GLU A 413 -17.50 -8.99 17.09
C GLU A 413 -17.06 -10.36 16.56
N GLU A 414 -17.27 -10.65 15.28
CA GLU A 414 -16.95 -11.95 14.66
C GLU A 414 -15.53 -12.45 14.98
N TYR A 415 -14.55 -11.54 15.01
CA TYR A 415 -13.14 -11.86 15.27
C TYR A 415 -12.70 -11.69 16.72
N LEU A 416 -13.59 -11.24 17.62
CA LEU A 416 -13.24 -10.96 19.02
C LEU A 416 -12.71 -12.19 19.74
N ARG A 417 -13.28 -13.38 19.45
CA ARG A 417 -12.81 -14.64 20.04
C ARG A 417 -11.35 -14.91 19.70
N ILE A 418 -10.93 -14.65 18.46
CA ILE A 418 -9.55 -14.88 18.03
C ILE A 418 -8.61 -13.87 18.70
N ALA A 419 -9.03 -12.61 18.86
CA ALA A 419 -8.28 -11.63 19.65
C ALA A 419 -8.12 -12.09 21.12
N GLN A 420 -9.18 -12.60 21.75
CA GLN A 420 -9.10 -13.15 23.10
C GLN A 420 -8.16 -14.36 23.18
N GLU A 421 -8.16 -15.26 22.18
CA GLU A 421 -7.22 -16.39 22.10
C GLU A 421 -5.77 -15.94 22.04
N ILE A 422 -5.46 -14.89 21.25
CA ILE A 422 -4.12 -14.26 21.22
C ILE A 422 -3.80 -13.69 22.61
N GLY A 423 -4.73 -12.99 23.24
CA GLY A 423 -4.58 -12.46 24.60
C GLY A 423 -4.23 -13.55 25.62
N GLU A 424 -4.96 -14.67 25.61
CA GLU A 424 -4.70 -15.81 26.49
C GLU A 424 -3.35 -16.47 26.23
N TRP A 425 -2.93 -16.55 24.97
CA TRP A 425 -1.60 -17.04 24.60
C TRP A 425 -0.49 -16.13 25.12
N LEU A 426 -0.65 -14.81 25.01
CA LEU A 426 0.30 -13.83 25.55
C LEU A 426 0.37 -13.86 27.08
N ILE A 427 -0.77 -14.03 27.77
CA ILE A 427 -0.79 -14.18 29.23
C ILE A 427 0.01 -15.42 29.66
N LYS A 428 -0.07 -16.52 28.90
CA LYS A 428 0.76 -17.70 29.17
C LYS A 428 2.25 -17.38 29.01
N LEU A 429 2.65 -16.76 27.90
CA LEU A 429 4.03 -16.33 27.67
C LEU A 429 4.55 -15.38 28.75
N GLN A 430 3.70 -14.44 29.18
CA GLN A 430 4.00 -13.48 30.23
C GLN A 430 4.34 -14.18 31.56
N ARG A 431 3.57 -15.21 31.92
CA ARG A 431 3.76 -15.99 33.17
C ARG A 431 5.01 -16.87 33.17
N GLU A 432 5.64 -17.08 32.02
CA GLU A 432 6.91 -17.81 31.94
C GLU A 432 8.11 -16.96 32.37
N ASP A 433 7.98 -15.62 32.38
CA ASP A 433 9.00 -14.73 32.92
C ASP A 433 8.70 -14.39 34.40
N LYS A 434 9.73 -14.43 35.24
CA LYS A 434 9.59 -14.10 36.67
C LYS A 434 9.23 -12.64 36.92
N GLU A 435 9.50 -11.77 35.96
CA GLU A 435 9.16 -10.35 36.01
C GLU A 435 7.96 -9.99 35.14
N PHE A 436 7.27 -10.99 34.58
CA PHE A 436 6.07 -10.82 33.76
C PHE A 436 6.27 -10.01 32.47
N GLY A 437 7.46 -10.08 31.88
CA GLY A 437 7.70 -9.62 30.52
C GLY A 437 7.27 -10.64 29.47
N ILE A 438 6.92 -10.17 28.28
CA ILE A 438 6.62 -11.02 27.13
C ILE A 438 7.86 -11.16 26.27
N ARG A 439 8.28 -12.40 26.04
CA ARG A 439 9.42 -12.73 25.17
C ARG A 439 9.06 -12.53 23.70
N GLY A 440 10.08 -12.51 22.84
CA GLY A 440 9.93 -12.36 21.39
C GLY A 440 8.97 -13.34 20.72
N GLY A 441 8.68 -14.45 21.39
CA GLY A 441 7.79 -15.54 21.01
C GLY A 441 8.14 -16.80 21.82
N PRO A 442 7.41 -17.91 21.63
CA PRO A 442 7.55 -19.12 22.46
C PRO A 442 8.94 -19.75 22.37
N GLN A 443 9.62 -19.61 21.23
CA GLN A 443 10.96 -20.16 21.03
C GLN A 443 12.09 -19.18 21.37
N PHE A 444 11.76 -17.93 21.68
CA PHE A 444 12.76 -16.90 21.93
C PHE A 444 13.02 -16.72 23.42
N ARG A 445 14.26 -16.31 23.73
CA ARG A 445 14.69 -15.97 25.10
C ARG A 445 14.86 -14.46 25.30
N TRP A 446 14.92 -13.69 24.22
CA TRP A 446 15.02 -12.24 24.25
C TRP A 446 13.65 -11.60 24.50
N PHE A 447 13.67 -10.36 24.97
CA PHE A 447 12.50 -9.52 25.19
C PHE A 447 12.68 -8.22 24.42
N SER A 448 11.66 -7.81 23.68
CA SER A 448 11.65 -6.52 22.97
C SER A 448 10.79 -5.51 23.74
N THR A 449 11.28 -4.27 23.83
CA THR A 449 10.52 -3.14 24.37
C THR A 449 9.29 -2.87 23.52
N GLU A 450 9.41 -2.89 22.19
CA GLU A 450 8.29 -2.74 21.25
C GLU A 450 7.21 -3.79 21.51
N HIS A 451 7.55 -5.08 21.51
CA HIS A 451 6.54 -6.14 21.71
C HIS A 451 5.79 -6.00 23.05
N ASN A 452 6.45 -5.47 24.09
CA ASN A 452 5.80 -5.24 25.38
C ASN A 452 4.95 -3.96 25.37
N LEU A 453 5.33 -2.92 24.62
CA LEU A 453 4.49 -1.75 24.37
C LEU A 453 3.22 -2.13 23.58
N ASP A 454 3.37 -2.96 22.55
CA ASP A 454 2.24 -3.51 21.80
C ASP A 454 1.30 -4.30 22.72
N ALA A 455 1.86 -5.17 23.57
CA ALA A 455 1.08 -5.97 24.51
C ALA A 455 0.35 -5.10 25.54
N TYR A 456 0.98 -4.03 26.03
CA TYR A 456 0.33 -3.05 26.89
C TYR A 456 -0.91 -2.45 26.21
N ALA A 457 -0.75 -1.95 24.98
CA ALA A 457 -1.86 -1.38 24.21
C ALA A 457 -2.97 -2.42 23.98
N PHE A 458 -2.61 -3.62 23.54
CA PHE A 458 -3.55 -4.68 23.22
C PHE A 458 -4.33 -5.18 24.44
N PHE A 459 -3.68 -5.41 25.58
CA PHE A 459 -4.38 -5.79 26.80
C PHE A 459 -5.30 -4.69 27.31
N ASN A 460 -4.91 -3.42 27.17
CA ASN A 460 -5.77 -2.29 27.50
C ASN A 460 -7.04 -2.27 26.61
N MET A 461 -6.88 -2.49 25.31
CA MET A 461 -8.00 -2.58 24.36
C MET A 461 -8.93 -3.76 24.69
N LEU A 462 -8.37 -4.96 24.92
CA LEU A 462 -9.16 -6.13 25.32
C LEU A 462 -9.93 -5.86 26.62
N TYR A 463 -9.30 -5.24 27.62
CA TYR A 463 -9.97 -4.89 28.87
C TYR A 463 -11.12 -3.91 28.63
N LYS A 464 -10.90 -2.83 27.87
CA LYS A 464 -11.95 -1.86 27.56
C LYS A 464 -13.14 -2.49 26.84
N LEU A 465 -12.89 -3.40 25.91
CA LEU A 465 -13.94 -4.04 25.11
C LEU A 465 -14.69 -5.14 25.89
N THR A 466 -13.98 -5.95 26.68
CA THR A 466 -14.55 -7.15 27.33
C THR A 466 -14.91 -6.96 28.81
N GLY A 467 -14.29 -5.99 29.49
CA GLY A 467 -14.37 -5.82 30.94
C GLY A 467 -13.64 -6.90 31.75
N GLU A 468 -12.94 -7.85 31.11
CA GLU A 468 -12.31 -8.96 31.80
C GLU A 468 -11.03 -8.53 32.55
N ARG A 469 -11.05 -8.65 33.88
CA ARG A 469 -9.97 -8.19 34.77
C ARG A 469 -8.60 -8.78 34.47
N LYS A 470 -8.52 -10.01 33.93
CA LYS A 470 -7.25 -10.65 33.57
C LYS A 470 -6.42 -9.81 32.60
N TYR A 471 -7.07 -9.08 31.69
CA TYR A 471 -6.39 -8.22 30.73
C TYR A 471 -5.88 -6.94 31.39
N LEU A 472 -6.66 -6.35 32.31
CA LEU A 472 -6.18 -5.22 33.12
C LEU A 472 -4.94 -5.62 33.96
N GLU A 473 -5.00 -6.78 34.62
CA GLU A 473 -3.90 -7.30 35.43
C GLU A 473 -2.65 -7.54 34.58
N SER A 474 -2.80 -8.16 33.40
CA SER A 474 -1.67 -8.39 32.49
C SER A 474 -1.11 -7.10 31.91
N LYS A 475 -1.96 -6.12 31.56
CA LYS A 475 -1.54 -4.77 31.13
C LYS A 475 -0.67 -4.11 32.21
N ASP A 476 -1.11 -4.12 33.46
CA ASP A 476 -0.39 -3.49 34.58
C ASP A 476 0.95 -4.21 34.87
N LEU A 477 0.98 -5.54 34.73
CA LEU A 477 2.22 -6.32 34.85
C LEU A 477 3.22 -5.99 33.74
N VAL A 478 2.76 -5.88 32.49
CA VAL A 478 3.61 -5.46 31.36
C VAL A 478 4.14 -4.05 31.59
N PHE A 479 3.30 -3.11 32.05
CA PHE A 479 3.75 -1.74 32.30
C PHE A 479 4.85 -1.67 33.36
N LYS A 480 4.68 -2.37 34.49
CA LYS A 480 5.72 -2.49 35.52
C LYS A 480 7.01 -3.10 34.97
N TRP A 481 6.90 -4.06 34.07
CA TRP A 481 8.06 -4.64 33.40
C TRP A 481 8.78 -3.59 32.53
N ILE A 482 8.04 -2.77 31.77
CA ILE A 482 8.58 -1.68 30.94
C ILE A 482 9.34 -0.67 31.83
N GLU A 483 8.67 -0.13 32.86
CA GLU A 483 9.26 0.85 33.78
C GLU A 483 10.59 0.35 34.39
N LYS A 484 10.63 -0.93 34.77
CA LYS A 484 11.80 -1.55 35.39
C LYS A 484 12.91 -1.82 34.38
N ASN A 485 12.57 -2.30 33.18
CA ASN A 485 13.52 -2.97 32.30
C ASN A 485 13.89 -2.18 31.06
N THR A 486 13.19 -1.13 30.65
CA THR A 486 13.38 -0.52 29.32
C THR A 486 13.89 0.91 29.36
N PHE A 487 13.56 1.70 30.39
CA PHE A 487 13.95 3.12 30.45
C PHE A 487 15.23 3.37 31.27
N LEU A 488 16.17 4.12 30.68
CA LEU A 488 17.40 4.57 31.33
C LEU A 488 17.24 6.01 31.79
N ARG A 489 16.74 6.21 33.02
CA ARG A 489 16.40 7.54 33.58
C ARG A 489 17.48 8.60 33.47
N ARG A 490 18.76 8.24 33.65
CA ARG A 490 19.88 9.20 33.56
C ARG A 490 20.15 9.67 32.14
N GLU A 491 19.81 8.86 31.15
CA GLU A 491 20.07 9.10 29.73
C GLU A 491 18.81 9.58 28.99
N GLY A 492 17.64 9.58 29.66
CA GLY A 492 16.37 9.96 29.04
C GLY A 492 15.94 9.06 27.88
N ARG A 493 16.46 7.83 27.80
CA ARG A 493 16.27 6.95 26.64
C ARG A 493 15.69 5.57 26.97
N LEU A 494 15.00 5.01 25.99
CA LEU A 494 14.57 3.62 25.96
C LEU A 494 15.66 2.71 25.37
N LYS A 495 15.63 1.46 25.83
CA LYS A 495 16.42 0.34 25.33
C LYS A 495 15.60 -0.47 24.34
N ARG A 496 16.23 -1.09 23.34
CA ARG A 496 15.56 -2.03 22.43
C ARG A 496 14.92 -3.21 23.18
N GLY A 497 15.52 -3.65 24.28
CA GLY A 497 14.97 -4.76 25.07
C GLY A 497 15.61 -4.96 26.44
N LYS A 498 15.11 -5.94 27.19
CA LYS A 498 15.72 -6.35 28.47
C LYS A 498 17.08 -6.99 28.22
N GLY A 499 18.12 -6.36 28.76
CA GLY A 499 19.52 -6.78 28.53
C GLY A 499 20.07 -6.35 27.17
N ASP A 500 19.34 -5.54 26.41
CA ASP A 500 19.74 -5.05 25.09
C ASP A 500 19.64 -3.52 25.05
N ALA A 501 20.79 -2.85 25.15
CA ALA A 501 20.87 -1.40 25.21
C ALA A 501 20.95 -0.73 23.82
N THR A 502 20.83 -1.49 22.72
CA THR A 502 20.78 -0.96 21.36
C THR A 502 19.71 0.11 21.23
N ILE A 503 20.00 1.14 20.44
CA ILE A 503 19.08 2.23 20.11
C ILE A 503 18.23 1.79 18.91
N ALA A 504 16.91 1.80 19.09
CA ALA A 504 15.92 1.47 18.07
C ALA A 504 14.80 2.51 18.11
N THR A 505 14.55 3.19 17.00
CA THR A 505 13.63 4.33 16.92
C THR A 505 12.19 3.98 17.22
N ASP A 506 11.72 2.83 16.73
CA ASP A 506 10.40 2.26 17.01
C ASP A 506 10.05 2.32 18.51
N THR A 507 10.99 1.99 19.40
CA THR A 507 10.77 2.00 20.85
C THR A 507 10.38 3.38 21.38
N PHE A 508 10.92 4.47 20.82
CA PHE A 508 10.59 5.83 21.23
C PHE A 508 9.21 6.25 20.74
N ALA A 509 8.89 5.98 19.47
CA ALA A 509 7.58 6.27 18.90
C ALA A 509 6.48 5.49 19.63
N TRP A 510 6.68 4.19 19.83
CA TRP A 510 5.70 3.29 20.46
C TRP A 510 5.53 3.49 21.95
N ALA A 511 6.54 3.97 22.68
CA ALA A 511 6.32 4.35 24.07
C ALA A 511 5.22 5.40 24.19
N ILE A 512 5.32 6.47 23.40
CA ILE A 512 4.35 7.57 23.43
C ILE A 512 3.01 7.14 22.81
N ALA A 513 3.02 6.40 21.71
CA ALA A 513 1.77 5.98 21.05
C ALA A 513 0.96 4.97 21.86
N ALA A 514 1.62 4.01 22.52
CA ALA A 514 0.97 2.95 23.29
C ALA A 514 0.57 3.38 24.72
N VAL A 515 1.50 4.03 25.44
CA VAL A 515 1.30 4.41 26.86
C VAL A 515 0.62 5.78 26.98
N GLY A 516 0.98 6.71 26.11
CA GLY A 516 0.55 8.10 26.17
C GLY A 516 1.51 8.99 26.99
N PRO A 517 1.67 10.26 26.59
CA PRO A 517 2.65 11.17 27.19
C PRO A 517 2.39 11.47 28.68
N GLU A 518 1.13 11.53 29.09
CA GLU A 518 0.75 11.83 30.48
C GLU A 518 1.19 10.74 31.45
N LEU A 519 0.83 9.48 31.18
CA LEU A 519 1.24 8.35 32.03
C LEU A 519 2.75 8.12 32.00
N LEU A 520 3.42 8.35 30.86
CA LEU A 520 4.88 8.31 30.80
C LEU A 520 5.50 9.34 31.75
N LYS A 521 5.04 10.59 31.69
CA LYS A 521 5.52 11.68 32.55
C LYS A 521 5.29 11.38 34.03
N ASP A 522 4.10 10.91 34.39
CA ASP A 522 3.76 10.53 35.77
C ASP A 522 4.64 9.38 36.31
N SER A 523 5.11 8.52 35.40
CA SER A 523 6.00 7.39 35.71
C SER A 523 7.49 7.79 35.73
N GLY A 524 7.79 9.08 35.55
CA GLY A 524 9.15 9.61 35.51
C GLY A 524 9.89 9.36 34.19
N MET A 525 9.15 9.12 33.10
CA MET A 525 9.65 8.99 31.73
C MET A 525 9.20 10.22 30.94
N ASP A 526 10.02 11.26 30.90
CA ASP A 526 9.65 12.53 30.24
C ASP A 526 9.49 12.32 28.72
N PRO A 527 8.27 12.50 28.15
CA PRO A 527 8.03 12.26 26.73
C PRO A 527 8.76 13.27 25.83
N ASP A 528 9.01 14.50 26.29
CA ASP A 528 9.80 15.47 25.51
C ASP A 528 11.26 15.00 25.40
N GLN A 529 11.83 14.45 26.47
CA GLN A 529 13.19 13.88 26.47
C GLN A 529 13.30 12.66 25.56
N ILE A 530 12.27 11.79 25.54
CA ILE A 530 12.23 10.63 24.66
C ILE A 530 12.31 11.06 23.18
N ILE A 531 11.53 12.07 22.77
CA ILE A 531 11.58 12.60 21.40
C ILE A 531 12.92 13.26 21.11
N ASN A 532 13.40 14.12 22.00
CA ASN A 532 14.68 14.80 21.81
C ASN A 532 15.84 13.79 21.66
N PHE A 533 15.81 12.71 22.43
CA PHE A 533 16.78 11.62 22.30
C PHE A 533 16.67 10.95 20.93
N ALA A 534 15.45 10.60 20.49
CA ALA A 534 15.22 9.97 19.20
C ALA A 534 15.72 10.85 18.04
N GLU A 535 15.48 12.16 18.09
CA GLU A 535 15.96 13.08 17.05
C GLU A 535 17.48 13.21 17.06
N ALA A 536 18.11 13.37 18.23
CA ALA A 536 19.56 13.50 18.32
C ALA A 536 20.31 12.25 17.82
N ASN A 537 19.71 11.06 17.96
CA ASN A 537 20.38 9.78 17.75
C ASN A 537 19.93 9.05 16.48
N CYS A 538 18.67 9.17 16.09
CA CYS A 538 18.08 8.40 15.01
C CYS A 538 17.74 9.23 13.77
N MET A 539 17.62 10.55 13.89
CA MET A 539 17.38 11.40 12.72
C MET A 539 18.59 11.38 11.78
N VAL A 540 18.31 11.22 10.50
CA VAL A 540 19.30 11.24 9.43
C VAL A 540 18.81 12.05 8.25
N THR A 541 19.74 12.68 7.54
CA THR A 541 19.50 13.27 6.21
C THR A 541 20.39 12.56 5.21
N THR A 542 19.81 12.04 4.13
CA THR A 542 20.50 11.23 3.14
C THR A 542 20.06 11.57 1.73
N ASP A 543 20.88 11.23 0.75
CA ASP A 543 20.52 11.39 -0.66
C ASP A 543 19.71 10.17 -1.11
N TYR A 544 18.46 10.38 -1.48
CA TYR A 544 17.55 9.35 -1.99
C TYR A 544 17.46 9.41 -3.51
N LYS A 545 17.86 8.32 -4.16
CA LYS A 545 17.76 8.17 -5.62
C LYS A 545 16.40 7.58 -5.98
N ARG A 546 15.55 8.39 -6.59
CA ARG A 546 14.24 7.96 -7.07
C ARG A 546 14.38 7.00 -8.27
N PRO A 547 13.37 6.16 -8.54
CA PRO A 547 13.28 5.34 -9.76
C PRO A 547 13.52 6.08 -11.08
N GLY A 548 13.17 7.37 -11.14
CA GLY A 548 13.35 8.22 -12.31
C GLY A 548 14.78 8.75 -12.52
N GLY A 549 15.71 8.44 -11.62
CA GLY A 549 17.10 8.91 -11.64
C GLY A 549 17.34 10.26 -10.95
N GLU A 550 16.27 10.97 -10.56
CA GLU A 550 16.34 12.17 -9.73
C GLU A 550 16.86 11.82 -8.33
N ALA A 551 17.84 12.58 -7.84
CA ALA A 551 18.33 12.50 -6.47
C ALA A 551 17.73 13.62 -5.64
N LEU A 552 17.11 13.28 -4.51
CA LEU A 552 16.54 14.22 -3.54
C LEU A 552 17.22 14.04 -2.20
N LYS A 553 17.49 15.15 -1.49
CA LYS A 553 17.80 15.08 -0.06
C LYS A 553 16.52 14.80 0.71
N VAL A 554 16.54 13.76 1.54
CA VAL A 554 15.43 13.38 2.42
C VAL A 554 15.92 13.27 3.85
N THR A 555 15.08 13.70 4.78
CA THR A 555 15.32 13.73 6.22
C THR A 555 14.23 12.91 6.90
N GLY A 556 14.63 12.01 7.80
CA GLY A 556 13.71 11.18 8.55
C GLY A 556 14.48 10.36 9.57
N PHE A 557 13.94 9.21 9.94
CA PHE A 557 14.48 8.37 11.01
C PHE A 557 15.02 7.04 10.48
N ASP A 558 16.16 6.65 11.03
CA ASP A 558 16.88 5.41 10.72
C ASP A 558 16.44 4.26 11.64
N PHE A 559 16.52 3.02 11.16
CA PHE A 559 16.33 1.82 11.97
C PHE A 559 17.27 1.75 13.19
N GLY A 560 18.55 2.00 12.99
CA GLY A 560 19.57 1.64 13.97
C GLY A 560 20.92 2.22 13.59
N LYS A 561 20.97 3.54 13.42
CA LYS A 561 22.15 4.29 12.93
C LYS A 561 23.47 3.82 13.58
N TYR A 562 23.47 3.61 14.89
CA TYR A 562 24.67 3.25 15.66
C TYR A 562 25.12 1.80 15.48
N GLU A 563 24.20 0.88 15.17
CA GLU A 563 24.54 -0.53 14.94
C GLU A 563 25.30 -0.71 13.62
N HIS A 564 25.11 0.21 12.67
CA HIS A 564 25.72 0.12 11.34
C HIS A 564 26.22 1.47 10.81
N LEU A 565 27.10 2.14 11.57
CA LEU A 565 27.75 3.39 11.12
C LEU A 565 28.37 3.31 9.69
N PRO A 566 28.97 2.18 9.24
CA PRO A 566 29.58 2.10 7.90
C PRO A 566 28.60 2.22 6.72
N ARG A 567 27.30 1.91 6.88
CA ARG A 567 26.31 2.06 5.79
C ARG A 567 25.81 3.49 5.62
N GLY A 568 26.19 4.40 6.52
CA GLY A 568 25.63 5.74 6.59
C GLY A 568 24.16 5.76 7.05
N GLY A 569 23.55 6.94 6.98
CA GLY A 569 22.16 7.14 7.39
C GLY A 569 21.16 6.65 6.35
N ILE A 570 20.15 5.93 6.82
CA ILE A 570 19.02 5.40 6.04
C ILE A 570 17.73 6.00 6.57
N VAL A 571 16.88 6.52 5.70
CA VAL A 571 15.52 6.91 6.09
C VAL A 571 14.61 5.71 5.91
N SER A 572 14.03 5.23 7.00
CA SER A 572 12.93 4.25 7.01
C SER A 572 11.61 5.00 6.84
N THR A 573 10.82 4.64 5.83
CA THR A 573 9.52 5.30 5.62
C THR A 573 8.52 4.92 6.71
N GLU A 574 8.53 3.66 7.12
CA GLU A 574 7.72 3.17 8.23
C GLU A 574 8.03 3.94 9.53
N TRP A 575 9.29 3.95 9.95
CA TRP A 575 9.65 4.49 11.27
C TRP A 575 9.56 6.01 11.31
N THR A 576 9.83 6.67 10.17
CA THR A 576 9.56 8.10 10.03
C THR A 576 8.07 8.40 10.15
N ALA A 577 7.20 7.59 9.54
CA ALA A 577 5.76 7.75 9.64
C ALA A 577 5.22 7.47 11.06
N GLN A 578 5.76 6.47 11.75
CA GLN A 578 5.47 6.23 13.17
C GLN A 578 5.86 7.44 14.04
N MET A 579 7.00 8.08 13.74
CA MET A 579 7.40 9.31 14.42
C MET A 579 6.46 10.47 14.10
N VAL A 580 5.97 10.61 12.86
CA VAL A 580 4.95 11.62 12.52
C VAL A 580 3.68 11.44 13.36
N VAL A 581 3.17 10.21 13.49
CA VAL A 581 2.03 9.90 14.38
C VAL A 581 2.34 10.33 15.81
N THR A 582 3.54 10.03 16.29
CA THR A 582 3.97 10.34 17.65
C THR A 582 4.08 11.85 17.91
N LEU A 583 4.67 12.59 16.98
CA LEU A 583 4.78 14.05 17.04
C LEU A 583 3.39 14.70 17.08
N LYS A 584 2.41 14.15 16.37
CA LYS A 584 1.01 14.61 16.43
C LYS A 584 0.35 14.34 17.77
N ILE A 585 0.65 13.20 18.40
CA ILE A 585 0.22 12.90 19.78
C ILE A 585 0.84 13.92 20.76
N MET A 586 2.13 14.22 20.61
CA MET A 586 2.81 15.24 21.43
C MET A 586 2.24 16.64 21.24
N ALA A 587 1.94 17.02 20.00
CA ALA A 587 1.31 18.30 19.69
C ALA A 587 -0.02 18.45 20.44
N ARG A 588 -0.88 17.42 20.39
CA ARG A 588 -2.16 17.41 21.09
C ARG A 588 -1.99 17.42 22.62
N TYR A 589 -1.04 16.65 23.14
CA TYR A 589 -0.75 16.64 24.58
C TYR A 589 -0.34 18.01 25.11
N HIS A 590 0.50 18.75 24.38
CA HIS A 590 0.88 20.10 24.78
C HIS A 590 -0.27 21.09 24.60
N GLU A 591 -1.10 20.93 23.57
CA GLU A 591 -2.34 21.72 23.39
C GLU A 591 -3.32 21.52 24.55
N ASP A 592 -3.58 20.27 24.95
CA ASP A 592 -4.43 19.91 26.09
C ASP A 592 -3.90 20.47 27.42
N ASN A 593 -2.58 20.71 27.51
CA ASN A 593 -1.91 21.33 28.66
C ASN A 593 -1.72 22.85 28.53
N ASN A 594 -2.31 23.50 27.51
CA ASN A 594 -2.20 24.93 27.22
C ASN A 594 -0.78 25.42 26.89
N ASP A 595 0.15 24.53 26.50
CA ASP A 595 1.47 24.88 25.95
C ASP A 595 1.38 24.96 24.42
N PHE A 596 0.75 26.03 23.92
CA PHE A 596 0.52 26.23 22.49
C PHE A 596 1.82 26.38 21.67
N LEU A 597 2.91 26.83 22.30
CA LEU A 597 4.20 26.96 21.64
C LEU A 597 4.82 25.59 21.36
N LYS A 598 4.85 24.69 22.35
CA LYS A 598 5.28 23.31 22.12
C LYS A 598 4.33 22.55 21.20
N ALA A 599 3.03 22.78 21.32
CA ALA A 599 2.05 22.18 20.43
C ALA A 599 2.33 22.52 18.96
N ALA A 600 2.54 23.81 18.66
CA ALA A 600 2.90 24.29 17.32
C ALA A 600 4.23 23.71 16.84
N TYR A 601 5.24 23.65 17.72
CA TYR A 601 6.54 23.06 17.42
C TYR A 601 6.44 21.59 16.97
N TYR A 602 5.75 20.76 17.74
CA TYR A 602 5.57 19.35 17.40
C TYR A 602 4.72 19.15 16.15
N LYS A 603 3.69 20.00 15.95
CA LYS A 603 2.88 20.01 14.73
C LYS A 603 3.70 20.34 13.49
N ASN A 604 4.53 21.39 13.54
CA ASN A 604 5.39 21.78 12.42
C ASN A 604 6.41 20.69 12.09
N LYS A 605 6.97 20.01 13.09
CA LYS A 605 7.84 18.84 12.88
C LYS A 605 7.11 17.68 12.23
N ALA A 606 5.90 17.37 12.69
CA ALA A 606 5.10 16.31 12.10
C ALA A 606 4.81 16.56 10.61
N GLU A 607 4.43 17.80 10.26
CA GLU A 607 4.18 18.19 8.87
C GLU A 607 5.46 18.16 8.02
N PHE A 608 6.60 18.63 8.57
CA PHE A 608 7.90 18.51 7.91
C PHE A 608 8.22 17.07 7.55
N TYR A 609 8.22 16.15 8.52
CA TYR A 609 8.55 14.74 8.25
C TYR A 609 7.51 14.04 7.35
N LEU A 610 6.24 14.46 7.39
CA LEU A 610 5.23 13.97 6.44
C LEU A 610 5.54 14.42 5.01
N SER A 611 5.95 15.67 4.82
CA SER A 611 6.41 16.19 3.52
C SER A 611 7.68 15.45 3.05
N GLU A 612 8.59 15.10 3.98
CA GLU A 612 9.77 14.28 3.69
C GLU A 612 9.41 12.88 3.18
N LEU A 613 8.42 12.23 3.80
CA LEU A 613 7.88 10.96 3.31
C LEU A 613 7.27 11.10 1.92
N GLN A 614 6.47 12.14 1.68
CA GLN A 614 5.84 12.35 0.37
C GLN A 614 6.85 12.57 -0.76
N LYS A 615 8.04 13.12 -0.46
CA LYS A 615 9.16 13.19 -1.44
C LYS A 615 9.66 11.81 -1.86
N MET A 616 9.57 10.82 -0.98
CA MET A 616 10.02 9.45 -1.24
C MET A 616 9.00 8.63 -2.05
N MET A 617 7.82 9.18 -2.34
CA MET A 617 6.79 8.46 -3.07
C MET A 617 7.25 8.04 -4.47
N ILE A 618 7.01 6.77 -4.77
CA ILE A 618 7.29 6.13 -6.04
C ILE A 618 5.99 5.75 -6.73
N VAL A 619 6.08 5.55 -8.04
CA VAL A 619 4.99 5.00 -8.85
C VAL A 619 5.14 3.49 -8.83
N SER A 620 4.06 2.79 -8.48
CA SER A 620 4.01 1.33 -8.49
C SER A 620 4.61 0.75 -9.78
N PRO A 621 5.59 -0.16 -9.66
CA PRO A 621 6.26 -0.75 -10.82
C PRO A 621 5.45 -1.84 -11.52
N SER A 622 4.49 -2.49 -10.86
CA SER A 622 3.80 -3.67 -11.40
C SER A 622 2.59 -3.32 -12.24
N LYS A 623 2.02 -4.36 -12.87
CA LYS A 623 0.73 -4.21 -13.53
C LYS A 623 -0.42 -4.09 -12.54
N MET A 624 -0.33 -4.79 -11.42
CA MET A 624 -1.35 -4.88 -10.39
C MET A 624 -1.57 -3.53 -9.72
N GLY A 625 -0.51 -2.81 -9.36
CA GLY A 625 -0.63 -1.52 -8.70
C GLY A 625 -1.00 -0.34 -9.59
N GLN A 626 -1.25 -0.54 -10.90
CA GLN A 626 -1.85 0.46 -11.82
C GLN A 626 -1.17 1.85 -11.82
N GLY A 627 0.11 1.91 -11.47
CA GLY A 627 0.85 3.17 -11.35
C GLY A 627 0.42 4.06 -10.19
N GLU A 628 -0.36 3.53 -9.24
CA GLU A 628 -0.68 4.18 -7.97
C GLU A 628 0.59 4.49 -7.18
N GLY A 629 0.52 5.51 -6.32
CA GLY A 629 1.61 5.93 -5.46
C GLY A 629 1.80 4.97 -4.30
N CYS A 630 3.05 4.61 -4.03
CA CYS A 630 3.44 3.87 -2.83
C CYS A 630 4.78 4.37 -2.32
N LEU A 631 5.16 3.94 -1.12
CA LEU A 631 6.45 4.25 -0.54
C LEU A 631 7.39 3.05 -0.59
N PRO A 632 8.70 3.28 -0.83
CA PRO A 632 9.69 2.25 -0.60
C PRO A 632 9.81 1.97 0.90
N TYR A 633 10.37 0.82 1.27
CA TYR A 633 10.62 0.50 2.68
C TYR A 633 11.68 1.44 3.30
N ALA A 634 12.71 1.78 2.52
CA ALA A 634 13.81 2.61 2.96
C ALA A 634 14.41 3.45 1.81
N SER A 635 15.27 4.39 2.15
CA SER A 635 16.00 5.22 1.18
C SER A 635 17.08 4.47 0.40
N GLN A 636 17.44 3.25 0.80
CA GLN A 636 18.35 2.36 0.08
C GLN A 636 17.79 0.93 0.05
N ASP A 637 18.07 0.21 -1.03
CA ASP A 637 17.70 -1.19 -1.23
C ASP A 637 18.70 -2.15 -0.56
N ASN A 638 18.21 -3.33 -0.16
CA ASN A 638 19.02 -4.42 0.39
C ASN A 638 20.01 -3.99 1.50
N VAL A 639 19.61 -3.04 2.33
CA VAL A 639 20.45 -2.48 3.39
C VAL A 639 20.17 -3.15 4.72
N ASP A 640 21.21 -3.38 5.53
CA ASP A 640 21.05 -3.94 6.88
C ASP A 640 20.32 -2.97 7.80
N THR A 641 19.24 -3.45 8.43
CA THR A 641 18.41 -2.65 9.34
C THR A 641 19.01 -2.56 10.75
N GLY A 642 19.96 -3.42 11.10
CA GLY A 642 20.45 -3.58 12.49
C GLY A 642 19.52 -4.29 13.45
N HIS A 643 18.46 -4.89 12.90
CA HIS A 643 17.47 -5.64 13.66
C HIS A 643 17.45 -7.12 13.27
N GLY A 644 18.44 -7.57 12.48
CA GLY A 644 18.59 -8.98 12.08
C GLY A 644 17.99 -9.32 10.72
N TRP A 645 17.47 -8.33 9.99
CA TRP A 645 17.03 -8.47 8.60
C TRP A 645 17.51 -7.29 7.73
N ARG A 646 17.35 -7.42 6.42
CA ARG A 646 17.69 -6.39 5.44
C ARG A 646 16.43 -5.80 4.84
N ALA A 647 16.50 -4.54 4.43
CA ALA A 647 15.47 -3.92 3.60
C ALA A 647 15.28 -4.75 2.31
N PRO A 648 14.06 -4.79 1.74
CA PRO A 648 13.82 -5.42 0.44
C PRO A 648 14.78 -4.91 -0.65
N ASP A 649 15.07 -5.79 -1.60
CA ASP A 649 15.89 -5.46 -2.76
C ASP A 649 15.09 -4.66 -3.81
N GLY A 650 15.78 -3.85 -4.60
CA GLY A 650 15.22 -3.12 -5.72
C GLY A 650 14.83 -1.66 -5.44
N SER A 651 15.46 -0.76 -6.18
CA SER A 651 15.15 0.69 -6.23
C SER A 651 13.70 1.09 -6.61
N ARG A 652 12.82 0.14 -6.95
CA ARG A 652 11.41 0.38 -7.30
C ARG A 652 10.43 -0.37 -6.41
N THR A 653 10.90 -0.90 -5.29
CA THR A 653 10.09 -1.79 -4.46
C THR A 653 9.13 -1.00 -3.59
N GLY A 654 7.83 -1.28 -3.71
CA GLY A 654 6.79 -0.71 -2.86
C GLY A 654 6.65 -1.50 -1.56
N SER A 655 6.40 -0.84 -0.44
CA SER A 655 6.22 -1.46 0.88
C SER A 655 4.84 -1.18 1.44
N ALA A 656 4.17 -2.24 1.90
CA ALA A 656 2.90 -2.14 2.62
C ALA A 656 3.06 -1.31 3.90
N ALA A 657 4.00 -1.66 4.78
CA ALA A 657 4.23 -0.95 6.04
C ALA A 657 4.52 0.55 5.82
N GLY A 658 5.48 0.90 4.96
CA GLY A 658 5.82 2.29 4.67
C GLY A 658 4.65 3.10 4.12
N THR A 659 3.87 2.51 3.21
CA THR A 659 2.70 3.16 2.60
C THR A 659 1.56 3.32 3.61
N ILE A 660 1.23 2.26 4.35
CA ILE A 660 0.11 2.25 5.31
C ILE A 660 0.38 3.16 6.50
N TYR A 661 1.59 3.16 7.07
CA TYR A 661 1.89 4.10 8.16
C TYR A 661 1.86 5.55 7.71
N THR A 662 2.17 5.84 6.45
CA THR A 662 2.02 7.20 5.92
C THR A 662 0.55 7.59 5.78
N ILE A 663 -0.33 6.64 5.43
CA ILE A 663 -1.80 6.84 5.50
C ILE A 663 -2.20 7.13 6.96
N PHE A 664 -1.73 6.35 7.93
CA PHE A 664 -2.03 6.58 9.35
C PHE A 664 -1.55 7.94 9.83
N ALA A 665 -0.32 8.31 9.48
CA ALA A 665 0.26 9.61 9.78
C ALA A 665 -0.57 10.75 9.17
N LYS A 666 -1.07 10.59 7.95
CA LYS A 666 -1.90 11.60 7.29
C LYS A 666 -3.28 11.75 7.96
N GLU A 667 -3.91 10.64 8.29
CA GLU A 667 -5.24 10.58 8.93
C GLU A 667 -5.20 10.86 10.45
N ASN A 668 -4.01 11.11 11.02
CA ASN A 668 -3.80 11.24 12.47
C ASN A 668 -4.27 10.00 13.26
N TYR A 669 -4.18 8.82 12.65
CA TYR A 669 -4.61 7.56 13.24
C TYR A 669 -3.52 6.96 14.12
N ASN A 670 -3.80 6.80 15.41
CA ASN A 670 -2.96 6.03 16.33
C ASN A 670 -3.45 4.58 16.41
N PRO A 671 -2.74 3.60 15.81
CA PRO A 671 -3.18 2.20 15.82
C PRO A 671 -3.21 1.58 17.23
N LEU A 672 -2.44 2.10 18.18
CA LEU A 672 -2.24 1.54 19.52
C LEU A 672 -3.16 2.11 20.61
N ARG A 673 -4.12 2.98 20.28
CA ARG A 673 -5.04 3.58 21.27
C ARG A 673 -6.51 3.51 20.86
N SER A 674 -7.32 2.78 21.63
CA SER A 674 -8.78 2.81 21.46
C SER A 674 -9.36 4.15 21.93
N ASP A 675 -10.26 4.69 21.11
CA ASP A 675 -10.96 5.95 21.35
C ASP A 675 -11.85 5.91 22.60
#